data_AF-L5K9K1-F1
#
_entry.id   AF-L5K9K1-F1
#
_cell.length_a   1.000
_cell.length_b   1.000
_cell.length_c   1.000
_cell.angle_alpha   90.00
_cell.angle_beta   90.00
_cell.angle_gamma   90.00
#
_symmetry.space_group_name_H-M   'P 1'
#
loop_
_entity.id
_entity.type
_entity.pdbx_description
1 polymer ?
#
loop_
_entity_poly.entity_id
_entity_poly.type
_entity_poly.pdbx_seq_one_letter_code
_entity_poly.pdbx_strand_id
1 'polypeptide(L)'
;MRAAGPPRSHFRRAGGSAVPGRCSAPRRAVGAGDAGRRSREAPEAGLPQLPRERQGRGGGPGREEAPSPSILGRTERFDLRSVLNLVDNPDYAEQVRNLQKIKEKLEIALEKHQDSSMRKFQEQNETFQANRAKMAEGLALALARKDQEWSEKVDQLEKEKSFLTAQLQEMKNQSLNLFQRRDEMDELEEFQQQELSKVKHMLLKKEESLGKMEQELEARTRELSHTQEELRASTQLSSDLSQKLEELQRHCSTLEEQRDHVTTSKMGAENKITVLEQKEQELQACIQQLSTDLQKVTAETQEKEKLITHLQEKVTSLERRLEQNLSGEEHVQELLKEKTVAEQNLEDTRQQLLAARSSQAKAIDVLETRVNDLEQSLQASEEKLKQSAGVVAAQEAQIQELAAANKESSRAQQQALALRQQCTEHLRVLEAQLAALEQARAADQAAAEREAEEWSQREIVSVAMAQALEEARKQREEFQQQAANLTALVDEKELSVREKAEALLQKEQEILQLKKGHDAALLHTHQLQTELEALRSRRAEEPEAAAVREGLLRLPGRGQGLVLSDSEPLAASRAMQDSTFRLTATEGIPNGEVGATDLGRLQEEKQDLERQLLEKNKTIKQMQQRMLELRKTLQKELKIRPDSELFEVREKPGPEMANMAPSVPNNTDLTDAREINYEYLKHVVLKFMSCRESEAFHLIKAVSVLLNFSQEEENMLKETLEYKMSWFGSKPAPKGSIRPSISNPRTPWS
;
A
#
# COMPACT_ATOMS: atom_id res chain seq x y z
N MET A 1 26.10 65.65 -6.61
CA MET A 1 25.59 66.22 -5.34
C MET A 1 25.28 65.05 -4.40
N ARG A 2 25.65 65.10 -3.11
CA ARG A 2 24.78 65.42 -1.96
C ARG A 2 23.33 64.89 -2.06
N ALA A 3 22.67 64.31 -1.06
CA ALA A 3 23.01 63.50 0.15
C ALA A 3 21.80 63.52 1.10
N ALA A 4 21.31 62.37 1.61
CA ALA A 4 20.43 62.29 2.81
C ALA A 4 20.11 60.84 3.24
N GLY A 5 20.21 60.56 4.57
CA GLY A 5 19.24 59.70 5.30
C GLY A 5 18.25 60.61 6.05
N PRO A 6 17.52 60.21 7.13
CA PRO A 6 17.68 59.07 8.06
C PRO A 6 16.29 58.42 8.41
N PRO A 7 15.82 58.08 9.65
CA PRO A 7 16.44 57.65 10.92
C PRO A 7 15.84 56.40 11.66
N ARG A 8 16.63 55.88 12.61
CA ARG A 8 16.40 55.01 13.80
C ARG A 8 14.97 54.70 14.37
N SER A 9 14.79 53.47 14.88
CA SER A 9 14.57 53.08 16.32
C SER A 9 14.40 51.53 16.45
N HIS A 10 15.15 50.76 17.26
CA HIS A 10 15.29 50.60 18.74
C HIS A 10 14.20 49.74 19.46
N PHE A 11 14.48 48.46 19.81
CA PHE A 11 14.70 47.99 21.22
C PHE A 11 14.98 46.46 21.45
N ARG A 12 15.81 46.16 22.49
CA ARG A 12 15.82 45.01 23.44
C ARG A 12 15.98 43.52 22.98
N ARG A 13 17.20 42.98 23.14
CA ARG A 13 17.64 41.90 24.08
C ARG A 13 19.18 41.90 24.08
N ALA A 14 19.96 41.97 25.17
CA ALA A 14 19.92 41.41 26.53
C ALA A 14 20.60 40.03 26.66
N GLY A 15 21.86 40.03 27.15
CA GLY A 15 22.46 38.93 27.91
C GLY A 15 23.12 37.79 27.14
N GLY A 16 24.40 37.93 26.79
CA GLY A 16 25.27 36.82 26.40
C GLY A 16 26.68 37.04 26.94
N SER A 17 27.07 36.33 28.00
CA SER A 17 28.39 36.42 28.63
C SER A 17 29.20 35.15 28.34
N ALA A 18 30.46 35.31 27.92
CA ALA A 18 31.36 34.19 27.71
C ALA A 18 32.01 33.73 29.02
N VAL A 19 32.18 32.41 29.18
CA VAL A 19 32.97 31.77 30.23
C VAL A 19 33.78 30.63 29.58
N PRO A 20 35.10 30.48 29.88
CA PRO A 20 35.97 29.53 29.18
C PRO A 20 35.93 28.12 29.79
N GLY A 21 36.28 27.10 29.00
CA GLY A 21 36.41 25.73 29.48
C GLY A 21 37.76 25.44 30.13
N ARG A 22 37.75 24.59 31.17
CA ARG A 22 38.91 23.83 31.68
C ARG A 22 38.42 22.62 32.51
N CYS A 23 39.12 21.49 32.35
CA CYS A 23 39.22 20.33 33.26
C CYS A 23 37.90 19.77 33.89
N SER A 24 37.60 18.48 33.79
CA SER A 24 38.52 17.39 34.19
C SER A 24 38.06 16.03 33.66
N ALA A 25 38.99 15.08 33.54
CA ALA A 25 38.70 13.67 33.21
C ALA A 25 39.24 12.73 34.29
N PRO A 26 38.57 11.59 34.58
CA PRO A 26 39.17 10.40 35.17
C PRO A 26 39.75 9.46 34.10
N ARG A 27 40.59 8.51 34.51
CA ARG A 27 41.39 7.64 33.62
C ARG A 27 40.76 6.25 33.38
N ARG A 28 41.14 5.62 32.27
CA ARG A 28 41.16 4.15 32.13
C ARG A 28 42.30 3.54 32.95
N ALA A 29 42.02 2.40 33.58
CA ALA A 29 42.94 1.28 33.82
C ALA A 29 42.12 0.01 33.50
N VAL A 30 42.51 -0.87 32.58
CA VAL A 30 43.56 -1.89 32.73
C VAL A 30 43.29 -2.74 33.98
N GLY A 31 42.81 -3.96 33.76
CA GLY A 31 42.53 -4.93 34.83
C GLY A 31 43.42 -6.17 34.73
N ALA A 32 43.72 -6.76 35.89
CA ALA A 32 44.28 -8.10 36.06
C ALA A 32 44.10 -8.54 37.52
N GLY A 33 43.98 -9.85 37.78
CA GLY A 33 44.31 -10.47 39.07
C GLY A 33 43.30 -10.39 40.23
N ASP A 34 42.30 -11.27 40.18
CA ASP A 34 42.03 -12.35 41.18
C ASP A 34 41.87 -12.07 42.71
N ALA A 35 41.30 -13.07 43.40
CA ALA A 35 41.21 -13.32 44.84
C ALA A 35 40.23 -12.49 45.70
N GLY A 36 39.54 -13.19 46.63
CA GLY A 36 39.08 -12.59 47.89
C GLY A 36 37.60 -12.65 48.25
N ARG A 37 36.99 -13.84 48.42
CA ARG A 37 35.81 -13.95 49.30
C ARG A 37 36.22 -13.60 50.74
N ARG A 38 35.56 -12.63 51.38
CA ARG A 38 35.54 -12.48 52.84
C ARG A 38 34.16 -12.02 53.34
N SER A 39 33.42 -12.94 53.95
CA SER A 39 32.43 -12.58 54.97
C SER A 39 33.17 -12.23 56.27
N ARG A 40 32.51 -11.50 57.19
CA ARG A 40 33.09 -11.12 58.49
C ARG A 40 32.94 -12.23 59.54
N GLU A 41 34.06 -12.60 60.14
CA GLU A 41 34.16 -12.97 61.57
C GLU A 41 34.23 -11.64 62.38
N ALA A 42 34.11 -11.56 63.70
CA ALA A 42 34.07 -12.52 64.82
C ALA A 42 33.25 -11.84 65.98
N PRO A 43 33.20 -12.31 67.26
CA PRO A 43 33.90 -13.45 67.89
C PRO A 43 33.01 -14.43 68.69
N GLU A 44 33.54 -15.63 68.92
CA GLU A 44 33.08 -16.52 70.00
C GLU A 44 33.71 -16.15 71.36
N ALA A 45 33.08 -16.58 72.46
CA ALA A 45 33.68 -16.54 73.78
C ALA A 45 33.25 -17.72 74.67
N GLY A 46 34.17 -18.67 74.88
CA GLY A 46 34.34 -19.34 76.18
C GLY A 46 33.54 -20.61 76.51
N LEU A 47 34.29 -21.73 76.57
CA LEU A 47 34.11 -22.87 77.49
C LEU A 47 32.96 -23.89 77.21
N PRO A 48 33.13 -25.17 77.60
CA PRO A 48 34.36 -25.96 77.57
C PRO A 48 34.18 -27.35 76.91
N GLN A 49 35.30 -28.04 76.68
CA GLN A 49 35.35 -29.39 76.09
C GLN A 49 34.82 -30.47 77.05
N LEU A 50 34.05 -31.43 76.51
CA LEU A 50 34.15 -32.87 76.84
C LEU A 50 33.75 -33.72 75.61
N PRO A 51 34.26 -34.96 75.46
CA PRO A 51 34.31 -35.65 74.17
C PRO A 51 33.06 -36.47 73.81
N ARG A 52 32.89 -36.72 72.51
CA ARG A 52 31.89 -37.65 71.95
C ARG A 52 32.47 -39.05 71.72
N GLU A 53 31.59 -40.04 71.83
CA GLU A 53 31.63 -41.34 71.15
C GLU A 53 32.79 -42.32 71.43
N ARG A 54 32.49 -43.31 72.27
CA ARG A 54 32.51 -44.71 71.80
C ARG A 54 31.12 -45.33 71.94
N GLN A 55 30.56 -45.82 70.83
CA GLN A 55 29.41 -46.74 70.86
C GLN A 55 29.86 -48.12 71.34
N GLY A 56 29.03 -48.85 72.09
CA GLY A 56 29.41 -50.22 72.48
C GLY A 56 28.54 -50.97 73.50
N ARG A 57 27.27 -51.25 73.15
CA ARG A 57 26.38 -52.26 73.78
C ARG A 57 25.97 -52.03 75.24
N GLY A 58 24.73 -52.43 75.56
CA GLY A 58 24.24 -52.53 76.93
C GLY A 58 24.48 -53.92 77.53
N GLY A 59 24.45 -53.98 78.86
CA GLY A 59 24.42 -55.18 79.69
C GLY A 59 23.86 -54.81 81.06
N GLY A 60 22.97 -55.63 81.62
CA GLY A 60 22.28 -55.32 82.88
C GLY A 60 23.16 -55.48 84.13
N PRO A 61 22.79 -54.86 85.27
CA PRO A 61 23.50 -55.03 86.54
C PRO A 61 23.19 -56.41 87.15
N GLY A 62 24.19 -57.03 87.79
CA GLY A 62 24.01 -58.27 88.54
C GLY A 62 25.29 -58.69 89.26
N ARG A 63 25.15 -59.16 90.50
CA ARG A 63 26.19 -59.38 91.53
C ARG A 63 26.78 -58.05 92.05
N GLU A 64 26.76 -57.72 93.33
CA GLU A 64 27.13 -58.49 94.54
C GLU A 64 28.60 -58.91 94.59
N GLU A 65 29.41 -58.05 95.24
CA GLU A 65 30.34 -58.52 96.25
C GLU A 65 30.06 -57.74 97.55
N ALA A 66 29.64 -58.46 98.59
CA ALA A 66 29.51 -57.92 99.94
C ALA A 66 30.83 -58.11 100.71
N PRO A 67 31.21 -57.20 101.63
CA PRO A 67 32.49 -57.30 102.33
C PRO A 67 32.49 -58.43 103.36
N SER A 68 33.51 -59.30 103.30
CA SER A 68 33.66 -60.47 104.17
C SER A 68 33.95 -60.12 105.64
N PRO A 69 33.15 -60.59 106.61
CA PRO A 69 33.45 -60.49 108.03
C PRO A 69 33.58 -61.87 108.70
N SER A 70 34.79 -62.24 109.13
CA SER A 70 35.03 -63.48 109.88
C SER A 70 36.08 -63.27 110.97
N ILE A 71 35.63 -62.95 112.18
CA ILE A 71 36.43 -62.86 113.41
C ILE A 71 36.04 -64.01 114.34
N LEU A 72 37.01 -64.53 115.11
CA LEU A 72 36.86 -65.49 116.21
C LEU A 72 36.24 -66.87 115.88
N GLY A 73 37.10 -67.77 115.39
CA GLY A 73 36.96 -69.20 115.68
C GLY A 73 37.92 -69.62 116.79
N ARG A 74 37.46 -69.74 118.05
CA ARG A 74 38.21 -70.39 119.15
C ARG A 74 37.32 -71.09 120.18
N THR A 75 36.85 -72.26 119.77
CA THR A 75 36.62 -73.48 120.56
C THR A 75 36.73 -73.37 122.10
N GLU A 76 35.61 -73.13 122.78
CA GLU A 76 35.44 -73.60 124.17
C GLU A 76 34.97 -75.07 124.15
N ARG A 77 35.53 -75.90 125.04
CA ARG A 77 35.18 -77.33 125.14
C ARG A 77 33.95 -77.51 126.04
N PHE A 78 32.75 -77.48 125.46
CA PHE A 78 31.55 -77.93 126.16
C PHE A 78 31.52 -79.45 126.29
N ASP A 79 31.20 -79.95 127.49
CA ASP A 79 31.24 -81.36 127.82
C ASP A 79 30.09 -82.14 127.15
N LEU A 80 30.42 -83.01 126.19
CA LEU A 80 29.48 -83.85 125.44
C LEU A 80 28.81 -84.97 126.29
N ARG A 81 28.90 -84.89 127.62
CA ARG A 81 28.21 -85.77 128.58
C ARG A 81 27.01 -85.13 129.28
N SER A 82 26.90 -83.81 129.34
CA SER A 82 25.73 -83.13 129.93
C SER A 82 24.62 -82.86 128.91
N VAL A 83 24.97 -82.71 127.63
CA VAL A 83 24.00 -82.43 126.55
C VAL A 83 23.16 -83.66 126.17
N LEU A 84 23.75 -84.87 126.19
CA LEU A 84 23.05 -86.11 125.80
C LEU A 84 21.74 -86.31 126.59
N ASN A 85 21.78 -86.13 127.91
CA ASN A 85 20.64 -86.29 128.80
C ASN A 85 19.58 -85.17 128.71
N LEU A 86 19.78 -84.15 127.85
CA LEU A 86 18.74 -83.17 127.48
C LEU A 86 18.21 -83.37 126.05
N VAL A 87 18.97 -84.04 125.17
CA VAL A 87 18.55 -84.36 123.80
C VAL A 87 17.48 -85.44 123.77
N ASP A 88 17.50 -86.38 124.73
CA ASP A 88 16.51 -87.45 124.85
C ASP A 88 15.18 -87.01 125.53
N ASN A 89 15.00 -85.71 125.82
CA ASN A 89 13.74 -85.17 126.33
C ASN A 89 12.84 -84.65 125.17
N PRO A 90 11.70 -85.28 124.87
CA PRO A 90 10.88 -84.94 123.70
C PRO A 90 10.31 -83.51 123.73
N ASP A 91 10.01 -82.98 124.93
CA ASP A 91 9.45 -81.64 125.10
C ASP A 91 10.44 -80.55 124.63
N TYR A 92 11.73 -80.72 124.92
CA TYR A 92 12.79 -79.83 124.46
C TYR A 92 12.96 -79.90 122.94
N ALA A 93 12.91 -81.12 122.36
CA ALA A 93 12.97 -81.30 120.92
C ALA A 93 11.76 -80.69 120.20
N GLU A 94 10.56 -80.72 120.79
CA GLU A 94 9.39 -80.00 120.26
C GLU A 94 9.51 -78.48 120.43
N GLN A 95 10.00 -77.98 121.57
CA GLN A 95 10.22 -76.55 121.79
C GLN A 95 11.23 -75.97 120.77
N VAL A 96 12.33 -76.68 120.49
CA VAL A 96 13.30 -76.29 119.44
C VAL A 96 12.65 -76.30 118.06
N ARG A 97 11.87 -77.33 117.70
CA ARG A 97 11.13 -77.38 116.42
C ARG A 97 10.11 -76.24 116.28
N ASN A 98 9.50 -75.80 117.38
CA ASN A 98 8.55 -74.69 117.35
C ASN A 98 9.26 -73.32 117.30
N LEU A 99 10.39 -73.14 117.98
CA LEU A 99 11.26 -71.97 117.81
C LEU A 99 11.82 -71.86 116.38
N GLN A 100 12.21 -72.99 115.78
CA GLN A 100 12.67 -73.04 114.39
C GLN A 100 11.56 -72.64 113.40
N LYS A 101 10.34 -73.16 113.54
CA LYS A 101 9.17 -72.71 112.74
C LYS A 101 8.84 -71.23 112.93
N ILE A 102 9.08 -70.67 114.12
CA ILE A 102 8.89 -69.23 114.39
C ILE A 102 9.99 -68.42 113.69
N LYS A 103 11.25 -68.86 113.78
CA LYS A 103 12.39 -68.27 113.07
C LYS A 103 12.15 -68.25 111.56
N GLU A 104 11.79 -69.38 110.96
CA GLU A 104 11.48 -69.49 109.53
C GLU A 104 10.34 -68.56 109.09
N LYS A 105 9.28 -68.44 109.90
CA LYS A 105 8.18 -67.49 109.63
C LYS A 105 8.63 -66.03 109.73
N LEU A 106 9.53 -65.70 110.66
CA LEU A 106 10.10 -64.36 110.80
C LEU A 106 11.08 -64.04 109.66
N GLU A 107 11.86 -65.01 109.21
CA GLU A 107 12.75 -64.89 108.04
C GLU A 107 11.94 -64.67 106.76
N ILE A 108 10.91 -65.48 106.50
CA ILE A 108 9.98 -65.29 105.37
C ILE A 108 9.21 -63.96 105.46
N ALA A 109 8.87 -63.49 106.66
CA ALA A 109 8.23 -62.19 106.84
C ALA A 109 9.19 -61.01 106.60
N LEU A 110 10.44 -61.14 107.06
CA LEU A 110 11.50 -60.15 106.83
C LEU A 110 11.88 -60.08 105.36
N GLU A 111 12.07 -61.22 104.71
CA GLU A 111 12.32 -61.35 103.27
C GLU A 111 11.19 -60.69 102.49
N LYS A 112 9.91 -61.06 102.72
CA LYS A 112 8.76 -60.41 102.07
C LYS A 112 8.65 -58.91 102.34
N HIS A 113 9.07 -58.44 103.51
CA HIS A 113 9.11 -57.01 103.84
C HIS A 113 10.25 -56.30 103.08
N GLN A 114 11.44 -56.89 103.01
CA GLN A 114 12.57 -56.40 102.21
C GLN A 114 12.20 -56.36 100.72
N ASP A 115 11.61 -57.44 100.20
CA ASP A 115 11.08 -57.54 98.83
C ASP A 115 10.03 -56.47 98.54
N SER A 116 9.09 -56.25 99.45
CA SER A 116 8.07 -55.20 99.33
C SER A 116 8.67 -53.80 99.37
N SER A 117 9.72 -53.58 100.18
CA SER A 117 10.46 -52.31 100.26
C SER A 117 11.26 -52.06 98.98
N MET A 118 11.98 -53.08 98.50
CA MET A 118 12.77 -53.02 97.25
C MET A 118 11.87 -52.79 96.03
N ARG A 119 10.73 -53.48 95.93
CA ARG A 119 9.75 -53.24 94.85
C ARG A 119 9.16 -51.85 94.91
N LYS A 120 8.76 -51.34 96.09
CA LYS A 120 8.32 -49.93 96.22
C LYS A 120 9.40 -48.93 95.83
N PHE A 121 10.66 -49.19 96.16
CA PHE A 121 11.77 -48.34 95.74
C PHE A 121 12.03 -48.41 94.23
N GLN A 122 11.90 -49.60 93.62
CA GLN A 122 11.96 -49.79 92.17
C GLN A 122 10.80 -49.07 91.47
N GLU A 123 9.56 -49.25 91.89
CA GLU A 123 8.36 -48.55 91.40
C GLU A 123 8.51 -47.02 91.51
N GLN A 124 9.04 -46.50 92.62
CA GLN A 124 9.35 -45.08 92.77
C GLN A 124 10.44 -44.62 91.80
N ASN A 125 11.54 -45.37 91.68
CA ASN A 125 12.63 -45.05 90.75
C ASN A 125 12.17 -45.08 89.28
N GLU A 126 11.38 -46.08 88.89
CA GLU A 126 10.77 -46.20 87.56
C GLU A 126 9.80 -45.06 87.27
N THR A 127 8.93 -44.68 88.22
CA THR A 127 8.03 -43.53 88.05
C THR A 127 8.79 -42.20 87.99
N PHE A 128 9.87 -42.01 88.77
CA PHE A 128 10.75 -40.85 88.62
C PHE A 128 11.45 -40.82 87.25
N GLN A 129 11.97 -41.95 86.78
CA GLN A 129 12.61 -42.04 85.46
C GLN A 129 11.62 -41.81 84.31
N ALA A 130 10.42 -42.38 84.39
CA ALA A 130 9.35 -42.17 83.41
C ALA A 130 8.86 -40.72 83.39
N ASN A 131 8.74 -40.06 84.55
CA ASN A 131 8.38 -38.64 84.62
C ASN A 131 9.49 -37.74 84.07
N ARG A 132 10.77 -38.08 84.32
CA ARG A 132 11.93 -37.40 83.72
C ARG A 132 11.99 -37.61 82.20
N ALA A 133 11.69 -38.81 81.70
CA ALA A 133 11.62 -39.10 80.27
C ALA A 133 10.52 -38.28 79.59
N LYS A 134 9.29 -38.30 80.11
CA LYS A 134 8.17 -37.47 79.62
C LYS A 134 8.49 -35.97 79.61
N MET A 135 9.24 -35.47 80.59
CA MET A 135 9.70 -34.07 80.60
C MET A 135 10.71 -33.79 79.48
N ALA A 136 11.67 -34.69 79.25
CA ALA A 136 12.64 -34.57 78.17
C ALA A 136 11.97 -34.67 76.79
N GLU A 137 11.02 -35.59 76.60
CA GLU A 137 10.19 -35.72 75.40
C GLU A 137 9.34 -34.46 75.16
N GLY A 138 8.71 -33.91 76.21
CA GLY A 138 7.95 -32.67 76.12
C GLY A 138 8.80 -31.47 75.70
N LEU A 139 10.02 -31.36 76.23
CA LEU A 139 10.98 -30.33 75.81
C LEU A 139 11.48 -30.55 74.37
N ALA A 140 11.77 -31.79 73.97
CA ALA A 140 12.17 -32.13 72.60
C ALA A 140 11.06 -31.81 71.58
N LEU A 141 9.80 -32.11 71.91
CA LEU A 141 8.64 -31.75 71.09
C LEU A 141 8.40 -30.24 71.03
N ALA A 142 8.67 -29.50 72.12
CA ALA A 142 8.59 -28.04 72.14
C ALA A 142 9.68 -27.39 71.25
N LEU A 143 10.90 -27.94 71.27
CA LEU A 143 11.99 -27.51 70.38
C LEU A 143 11.67 -27.83 68.93
N ALA A 144 11.30 -29.08 68.61
CA ALA A 144 10.95 -29.48 67.24
C ALA A 144 9.81 -28.65 66.63
N ARG A 145 8.80 -28.27 67.43
CA ARG A 145 7.75 -27.33 67.01
C ARG A 145 8.29 -25.93 66.73
N LYS A 146 9.27 -25.44 67.51
CA LYS A 146 9.91 -24.15 67.26
C LYS A 146 10.81 -24.18 66.03
N ASP A 147 11.53 -25.27 65.81
CA ASP A 147 12.33 -25.46 64.60
C ASP A 147 11.44 -25.50 63.35
N GLN A 148 10.28 -26.18 63.42
CA GLN A 148 9.25 -26.14 62.38
C GLN A 148 8.69 -24.71 62.17
N GLU A 149 8.26 -24.02 63.24
CA GLU A 149 7.79 -22.63 63.17
C GLU A 149 8.82 -21.66 62.58
N TRP A 150 10.12 -21.95 62.71
CA TRP A 150 11.18 -21.15 62.09
C TRP A 150 11.42 -21.56 60.64
N SER A 151 11.37 -22.84 60.31
CA SER A 151 11.44 -23.33 58.92
C SER A 151 10.31 -22.72 58.08
N GLU A 152 9.06 -22.78 58.55
CA GLU A 152 7.90 -22.23 57.83
C GLU A 152 8.01 -20.71 57.60
N LYS A 153 8.62 -19.98 58.54
CA LYS A 153 8.92 -18.53 58.38
C LYS A 153 10.05 -18.28 57.39
N VAL A 154 11.09 -19.12 57.36
CA VAL A 154 12.16 -19.04 56.37
C VAL A 154 11.59 -19.35 54.98
N ASP A 155 10.83 -20.42 54.82
CA ASP A 155 10.17 -20.79 53.56
C ASP A 155 9.25 -19.67 53.05
N GLN A 156 8.55 -18.97 53.95
CA GLN A 156 7.72 -17.82 53.59
C GLN A 156 8.56 -16.61 53.15
N LEU A 157 9.61 -16.26 53.89
CA LEU A 157 10.52 -15.17 53.54
C LEU A 157 11.30 -15.46 52.23
N GLU A 158 11.61 -16.72 51.92
CA GLU A 158 12.23 -17.11 50.65
C GLU A 158 11.25 -17.02 49.47
N LYS A 159 9.96 -17.35 49.67
CA LYS A 159 8.91 -17.09 48.68
C LYS A 159 8.74 -15.59 48.42
N GLU A 160 8.62 -14.78 49.47
CA GLU A 160 8.50 -13.32 49.36
C GLU A 160 9.73 -12.69 48.67
N LYS A 161 10.93 -13.11 49.05
CA LYS A 161 12.20 -12.73 48.40
C LYS A 161 12.21 -13.11 46.92
N SER A 162 11.82 -14.33 46.55
CA SER A 162 11.80 -14.75 45.15
C SER A 162 10.77 -13.93 44.33
N PHE A 163 9.58 -13.70 44.88
CA PHE A 163 8.54 -12.86 44.27
C PHE A 163 8.99 -11.40 44.07
N LEU A 164 9.63 -10.79 45.08
CA LEU A 164 10.16 -9.43 44.97
C LEU A 164 11.35 -9.34 44.00
N THR A 165 12.23 -10.34 43.94
CA THR A 165 13.30 -10.37 42.92
C THR A 165 12.77 -10.58 41.50
N ALA A 166 11.71 -11.38 41.33
CA ALA A 166 11.05 -11.57 40.05
C ALA A 166 10.39 -10.26 39.57
N GLN A 167 9.61 -9.59 40.44
CA GLN A 167 9.04 -8.25 40.14
C GLN A 167 10.13 -7.22 39.81
N LEU A 168 11.22 -7.18 40.59
CA LEU A 168 12.31 -6.23 40.37
C LEU A 168 13.09 -6.52 39.07
N GLN A 169 13.17 -7.78 38.63
CA GLN A 169 13.71 -8.11 37.31
C GLN A 169 12.73 -7.77 36.19
N GLU A 170 11.44 -7.99 36.38
CA GLU A 170 10.41 -7.64 35.40
C GLU A 170 10.31 -6.12 35.19
N MET A 171 10.31 -5.32 36.25
CA MET A 171 10.38 -3.86 36.17
C MET A 171 11.64 -3.36 35.44
N LYS A 172 12.78 -4.06 35.56
CA LYS A 172 13.99 -3.76 34.77
C LYS A 172 13.81 -4.11 33.30
N ASN A 173 13.23 -5.28 33.00
CA ASN A 173 12.96 -5.72 31.62
C ASN A 173 12.02 -4.72 30.93
N GLN A 174 10.95 -4.29 31.61
CA GLN A 174 10.01 -3.27 31.13
C GLN A 174 10.70 -1.92 30.92
N SER A 175 11.53 -1.47 31.87
CA SER A 175 12.31 -0.23 31.73
C SER A 175 13.28 -0.28 30.53
N LEU A 176 13.94 -1.43 30.30
CA LEU A 176 14.81 -1.63 29.13
C LEU A 176 14.03 -1.62 27.82
N ASN A 177 12.87 -2.27 27.76
CA ASN A 177 11.98 -2.23 26.60
C ASN A 177 11.49 -0.80 26.33
N LEU A 178 11.11 -0.04 27.36
CA LEU A 178 10.69 1.37 27.22
C LEU A 178 11.82 2.29 26.78
N PHE A 179 13.08 1.95 27.06
CA PHE A 179 14.25 2.65 26.53
C PHE A 179 14.44 2.31 25.04
N GLN A 180 14.44 1.03 24.67
CA GLN A 180 14.54 0.58 23.28
C GLN A 180 13.42 1.13 22.40
N ARG A 181 12.17 1.15 22.89
CA ARG A 181 11.04 1.79 22.19
C ARG A 181 11.15 3.30 22.05
N ARG A 182 12.00 3.96 22.85
CA ARG A 182 12.33 5.38 22.66
C ARG A 182 13.42 5.55 21.62
N ASP A 183 14.49 4.76 21.70
CA ASP A 183 15.56 4.78 20.68
C ASP A 183 14.97 4.52 19.28
N GLU A 184 14.10 3.50 19.13
CA GLU A 184 13.35 3.21 17.90
C GLU A 184 12.45 4.38 17.45
N MET A 185 11.85 5.13 18.38
CA MET A 185 10.96 6.25 18.08
C MET A 185 11.77 7.49 17.65
N ASP A 186 12.88 7.77 18.33
CA ASP A 186 13.79 8.86 18.01
C ASP A 186 14.45 8.63 16.62
N GLU A 187 14.84 7.38 16.28
CA GLU A 187 15.29 7.00 14.93
C GLU A 187 14.20 7.21 13.85
N LEU A 188 12.94 6.88 14.16
CA LEU A 188 11.81 7.11 13.26
C LEU A 188 11.48 8.61 13.11
N GLU A 189 11.64 9.42 14.15
CA GLU A 189 11.52 10.88 14.08
C GLU A 189 12.63 11.50 13.23
N GLU A 190 13.89 11.04 13.34
CA GLU A 190 14.97 11.47 12.45
C GLU A 190 14.69 11.12 10.98
N PHE A 191 14.20 9.90 10.71
CA PHE A 191 13.80 9.50 9.36
C PHE A 191 12.66 10.37 8.80
N GLN A 192 11.61 10.62 9.60
CA GLN A 192 10.52 11.52 9.21
C GLN A 192 11.02 12.94 8.93
N GLN A 193 11.91 13.49 9.76
CA GLN A 193 12.52 14.80 9.53
C GLN A 193 13.38 14.82 8.25
N GLN A 194 14.06 13.71 7.93
CA GLN A 194 14.81 13.57 6.68
C GLN A 194 13.88 13.56 5.45
N GLU A 195 12.79 12.79 5.47
CA GLU A 195 11.82 12.74 4.37
C GLU A 195 11.05 14.05 4.20
N LEU A 196 10.63 14.69 5.30
CA LEU A 196 10.06 16.05 5.26
C LEU A 196 11.03 17.06 4.67
N SER A 197 12.33 16.94 4.94
CA SER A 197 13.37 17.80 4.35
C SER A 197 13.58 17.53 2.85
N LYS A 198 13.55 16.25 2.43
CA LYS A 198 13.59 15.85 1.01
C LYS A 198 12.37 16.40 0.25
N VAL A 199 11.16 16.18 0.78
CA VAL A 199 9.90 16.70 0.22
C VAL A 199 9.92 18.22 0.13
N LYS A 200 10.34 18.93 1.19
CA LYS A 200 10.47 20.39 1.18
C LYS A 200 11.45 20.90 0.12
N HIS A 201 12.58 20.23 -0.09
CA HIS A 201 13.50 20.59 -1.17
C HIS A 201 12.90 20.33 -2.56
N MET A 202 12.20 19.20 -2.75
CA MET A 202 11.50 18.91 -4.01
C MET A 202 10.40 19.93 -4.31
N LEU A 203 9.61 20.33 -3.32
CA LEU A 203 8.56 21.35 -3.46
C LEU A 203 9.16 22.71 -3.84
N LEU A 204 10.14 23.22 -3.08
CA LEU A 204 10.83 24.48 -3.41
C LEU A 204 11.41 24.46 -4.83
N LYS A 205 12.03 23.35 -5.24
CA LYS A 205 12.59 23.18 -6.59
C LYS A 205 11.50 23.12 -7.68
N LYS A 206 10.30 22.64 -7.35
CA LYS A 206 9.14 22.64 -8.24
C LYS A 206 8.51 24.02 -8.35
N GLU A 207 8.32 24.73 -7.23
CA GLU A 207 7.90 26.13 -7.17
C GLU A 207 8.84 27.03 -7.98
N GLU A 208 10.16 26.88 -7.80
CA GLU A 208 11.17 27.55 -8.62
C GLU A 208 11.08 27.24 -10.12
N SER A 209 10.62 26.04 -10.50
CA SER A 209 10.46 25.65 -11.91
C SER A 209 9.14 26.16 -12.50
N LEU A 210 8.07 26.22 -11.70
CA LEU A 210 6.79 26.81 -12.07
C LEU A 210 6.93 28.31 -12.28
N GLY A 211 7.54 29.04 -11.34
CA GLY A 211 7.75 30.49 -11.47
C GLY A 211 8.60 30.89 -12.69
N LYS A 212 9.49 30.00 -13.18
CA LYS A 212 10.23 30.19 -14.44
C LYS A 212 9.33 29.97 -15.66
N MET A 213 8.53 28.90 -15.66
CA MET A 213 7.54 28.62 -16.71
C MET A 213 6.46 29.70 -16.80
N GLU A 214 6.02 30.26 -15.66
CA GLU A 214 5.09 31.38 -15.59
C GLU A 214 5.70 32.65 -16.19
N GLN A 215 6.95 32.99 -15.85
CA GLN A 215 7.67 34.13 -16.45
C GLN A 215 7.87 33.96 -17.96
N GLU A 216 8.19 32.76 -18.43
CA GLU A 216 8.29 32.43 -19.86
C GLU A 216 6.92 32.55 -20.55
N LEU A 217 5.84 32.06 -19.94
CA LEU A 217 4.48 32.16 -20.47
C LEU A 217 4.01 33.62 -20.56
N GLU A 218 4.28 34.43 -19.53
CA GLU A 218 3.99 35.87 -19.58
C GLU A 218 4.82 36.58 -20.66
N ALA A 219 6.11 36.22 -20.83
CA ALA A 219 6.95 36.79 -21.87
C ALA A 219 6.40 36.46 -23.27
N ARG A 220 6.03 35.20 -23.54
CA ARG A 220 5.36 34.79 -24.78
C ARG A 220 4.01 35.48 -24.98
N THR A 221 3.27 35.73 -23.90
CA THR A 221 2.00 36.47 -23.96
C THR A 221 2.21 37.92 -24.38
N ARG A 222 3.26 38.59 -23.88
CA ARG A 222 3.65 39.95 -24.28
C ARG A 222 4.13 40.02 -25.74
N GLU A 223 4.95 39.05 -26.16
CA GLU A 223 5.38 38.91 -27.56
C GLU A 223 4.17 38.71 -28.51
N LEU A 224 3.21 37.87 -28.11
CA LEU A 224 2.00 37.61 -28.88
C LEU A 224 1.09 38.84 -28.95
N SER A 225 0.91 39.60 -27.85
CA SER A 225 0.15 40.85 -27.90
C SER A 225 0.81 41.89 -28.80
N HIS A 226 2.14 42.00 -28.76
CA HIS A 226 2.90 42.96 -29.57
C HIS A 226 2.83 42.62 -31.07
N THR A 227 3.10 41.37 -31.45
CA THR A 227 2.97 40.92 -32.85
C THR A 227 1.52 41.01 -33.36
N GLN A 228 0.52 40.88 -32.49
CA GLN A 228 -0.88 41.13 -32.84
C GLN A 228 -1.19 42.63 -33.04
N GLU A 229 -0.52 43.54 -32.32
CA GLU A 229 -0.58 45.00 -32.57
C GLU A 229 0.10 45.38 -33.88
N GLU A 230 1.28 44.83 -34.17
CA GLU A 230 1.98 45.00 -35.45
C GLU A 230 1.12 44.50 -36.63
N LEU A 231 0.48 43.33 -36.49
CA LEU A 231 -0.43 42.80 -37.51
C LEU A 231 -1.66 43.68 -37.72
N ARG A 232 -2.24 44.25 -36.65
CA ARG A 232 -3.34 45.23 -36.78
C ARG A 232 -2.87 46.48 -37.54
N ALA A 233 -1.70 47.04 -37.19
CA ALA A 233 -1.14 48.21 -37.85
C ALA A 233 -0.83 47.95 -39.34
N SER A 234 -0.26 46.78 -39.66
CA SER A 234 0.01 46.34 -41.04
C SER A 234 -1.29 46.16 -41.84
N THR A 235 -2.33 45.58 -41.22
CA THR A 235 -3.64 45.38 -41.83
C THR A 235 -4.34 46.72 -42.10
N GLN A 236 -4.27 47.67 -41.16
CA GLN A 236 -4.79 49.03 -41.35
C GLN A 236 -4.05 49.73 -42.50
N LEU A 237 -2.72 49.69 -42.53
CA LEU A 237 -1.93 50.27 -43.62
C LEU A 237 -2.27 49.64 -44.99
N SER A 238 -2.52 48.34 -45.04
CA SER A 238 -2.98 47.65 -46.24
C SER A 238 -4.37 48.13 -46.68
N SER A 239 -5.29 48.36 -45.74
CA SER A 239 -6.61 48.95 -46.02
C SER A 239 -6.49 50.38 -46.56
N ASP A 240 -5.66 51.22 -45.93
CA ASP A 240 -5.43 52.62 -46.35
C ASP A 240 -4.80 52.70 -47.75
N LEU A 241 -3.90 51.77 -48.09
CA LEU A 241 -3.31 51.65 -49.43
C LEU A 241 -4.32 51.13 -50.45
N SER A 242 -5.19 50.19 -50.07
CA SER A 242 -6.23 49.65 -50.95
C SER A 242 -7.26 50.73 -51.30
N GLN A 243 -7.69 51.54 -50.32
CA GLN A 243 -8.56 52.70 -50.56
C GLN A 243 -7.92 53.69 -51.53
N LYS A 244 -6.64 54.04 -51.35
CA LYS A 244 -5.91 54.94 -52.27
C LYS A 244 -5.78 54.38 -53.68
N LEU A 245 -5.63 53.06 -53.83
CA LEU A 245 -5.63 52.40 -55.14
C LEU A 245 -7.00 52.50 -55.81
N GLU A 246 -8.11 52.30 -55.08
CA GLU A 246 -9.45 52.53 -55.64
C GLU A 246 -9.70 54.00 -56.00
N GLU A 247 -9.24 54.96 -55.18
CA GLU A 247 -9.34 56.40 -55.47
C GLU A 247 -8.56 56.77 -56.74
N LEU A 248 -7.32 56.29 -56.88
CA LEU A 248 -6.54 56.45 -58.12
C LEU A 248 -7.21 55.77 -59.32
N GLN A 249 -7.76 54.57 -59.15
CA GLN A 249 -8.47 53.86 -60.23
C GLN A 249 -9.71 54.63 -60.70
N ARG A 250 -10.50 55.19 -59.78
CA ARG A 250 -11.63 56.08 -60.11
C ARG A 250 -11.17 57.31 -60.88
N HIS A 251 -10.08 57.96 -60.45
CA HIS A 251 -9.50 59.10 -61.17
C HIS A 251 -9.01 58.72 -62.57
N CYS A 252 -8.38 57.56 -62.74
CA CYS A 252 -8.00 57.05 -64.07
C CYS A 252 -9.24 56.88 -64.97
N SER A 253 -10.30 56.21 -64.50
CA SER A 253 -11.53 56.05 -65.29
C SER A 253 -12.15 57.38 -65.70
N THR A 254 -12.24 58.37 -64.80
CA THR A 254 -12.73 59.72 -65.16
C THR A 254 -11.84 60.42 -66.19
N LEU A 255 -10.51 60.23 -66.15
CA LEU A 255 -9.60 60.78 -67.16
C LEU A 255 -9.73 60.06 -68.51
N GLU A 256 -10.04 58.77 -68.53
CA GLU A 256 -10.35 58.03 -69.76
C GLU A 256 -11.68 58.48 -70.38
N GLU A 257 -12.74 58.65 -69.58
CA GLU A 257 -14.02 59.21 -70.02
C GLU A 257 -13.84 60.62 -70.62
N GLN A 258 -13.02 61.47 -69.99
CA GLN A 258 -12.68 62.80 -70.51
C GLN A 258 -11.88 62.73 -71.82
N ARG A 259 -10.86 61.85 -71.89
CA ARG A 259 -10.09 61.59 -73.11
C ARG A 259 -11.02 61.20 -74.25
N ASP A 260 -11.91 60.24 -74.03
CA ASP A 260 -12.77 59.68 -75.07
C ASP A 260 -13.86 60.68 -75.51
N HIS A 261 -14.34 61.53 -74.61
CA HIS A 261 -15.19 62.68 -74.96
C HIS A 261 -14.43 63.71 -75.83
N VAL A 262 -13.18 64.04 -75.48
CA VAL A 262 -12.33 64.93 -76.30
C VAL A 262 -12.02 64.29 -77.66
N THR A 263 -11.75 62.99 -77.73
CA THR A 263 -11.45 62.27 -78.98
C THR A 263 -12.68 62.20 -79.90
N THR A 264 -13.87 61.92 -79.37
CA THR A 264 -15.11 61.92 -80.16
C THR A 264 -15.50 63.34 -80.62
N SER A 265 -15.30 64.36 -79.79
CA SER A 265 -15.47 65.76 -80.17
C SER A 265 -14.49 66.19 -81.27
N LYS A 266 -13.21 65.82 -81.14
CA LYS A 266 -12.17 66.04 -82.15
C LYS A 266 -12.53 65.38 -83.48
N MET A 267 -12.87 64.09 -83.49
CA MET A 267 -13.31 63.38 -84.69
C MET A 267 -14.56 64.04 -85.32
N GLY A 268 -15.49 64.53 -84.50
CA GLY A 268 -16.65 65.30 -84.94
C GLY A 268 -16.32 66.69 -85.52
N ALA A 269 -15.14 67.24 -85.22
CA ALA A 269 -14.61 68.46 -85.85
C ALA A 269 -13.82 68.13 -87.13
N GLU A 270 -12.98 67.09 -87.13
CA GLU A 270 -12.26 66.60 -88.31
C GLU A 270 -13.24 66.21 -89.44
N ASN A 271 -14.34 65.51 -89.10
CA ASN A 271 -15.41 65.20 -90.07
C ASN A 271 -16.13 66.46 -90.63
N LYS A 272 -16.14 67.58 -89.90
CA LYS A 272 -16.68 68.85 -90.43
C LYS A 272 -15.66 69.55 -91.32
N ILE A 273 -14.37 69.46 -90.98
CA ILE A 273 -13.27 70.00 -91.79
C ILE A 273 -13.25 69.29 -93.14
N THR A 274 -13.29 67.96 -93.20
CA THR A 274 -13.28 67.22 -94.48
C THR A 274 -14.50 67.50 -95.35
N VAL A 275 -15.68 67.74 -94.76
CA VAL A 275 -16.87 68.19 -95.50
C VAL A 275 -16.71 69.63 -96.02
N LEU A 276 -16.07 70.52 -95.27
CA LEU A 276 -15.77 71.88 -95.73
C LEU A 276 -14.70 71.90 -96.82
N GLU A 277 -13.64 71.08 -96.71
CA GLU A 277 -12.62 70.87 -97.73
C GLU A 277 -13.23 70.32 -99.04
N GLN A 278 -14.19 69.40 -98.95
CA GLN A 278 -14.96 68.94 -100.13
C GLN A 278 -15.77 70.07 -100.76
N LYS A 279 -16.44 70.93 -99.95
CA LYS A 279 -17.17 72.09 -100.46
C LYS A 279 -16.24 73.15 -101.07
N GLU A 280 -15.05 73.33 -100.51
CA GLU A 280 -14.01 74.18 -101.10
C GLU A 280 -13.55 73.63 -102.45
N GLN A 281 -13.30 72.32 -102.57
CA GLN A 281 -12.94 71.67 -103.84
C GLN A 281 -14.05 71.75 -104.89
N GLU A 282 -15.32 71.57 -104.51
CA GLU A 282 -16.48 71.78 -105.40
C GLU A 282 -16.54 73.23 -105.92
N LEU A 283 -16.37 74.21 -105.03
CA LEU A 283 -16.35 75.64 -105.39
C LEU A 283 -15.15 75.98 -106.27
N GLN A 284 -13.97 75.44 -105.98
CA GLN A 284 -12.75 75.61 -106.76
C GLN A 284 -12.93 75.07 -108.19
N ALA A 285 -13.53 73.88 -108.33
CA ALA A 285 -13.87 73.31 -109.64
C ALA A 285 -14.92 74.16 -110.39
N CYS A 286 -15.93 74.69 -109.68
CA CYS A 286 -16.94 75.59 -110.25
C CYS A 286 -16.34 76.93 -110.73
N ILE A 287 -15.38 77.49 -109.98
CA ILE A 287 -14.61 78.69 -110.37
C ILE A 287 -13.71 78.39 -111.59
N GLN A 288 -13.09 77.21 -111.65
CA GLN A 288 -12.31 76.78 -112.82
C GLN A 288 -13.20 76.64 -114.06
N GLN A 289 -14.35 75.97 -113.94
CA GLN A 289 -15.33 75.84 -115.02
C GLN A 289 -15.79 77.22 -115.53
N LEU A 290 -16.23 78.11 -114.64
CA LEU A 290 -16.63 79.47 -114.98
C LEU A 290 -15.49 80.26 -115.66
N SER A 291 -14.24 80.06 -115.24
CA SER A 291 -13.06 80.69 -115.86
C SER A 291 -12.81 80.14 -117.26
N THR A 292 -13.00 78.84 -117.49
CA THR A 292 -12.89 78.20 -118.80
C THR A 292 -14.00 78.65 -119.75
N ASP A 293 -15.24 78.74 -119.26
CA ASP A 293 -16.37 79.27 -120.04
C ASP A 293 -16.19 80.76 -120.38
N LEU A 294 -15.64 81.56 -119.46
CA LEU A 294 -15.28 82.96 -119.72
C LEU A 294 -14.19 83.07 -120.80
N GLN A 295 -13.11 82.26 -120.70
CA GLN A 295 -12.06 82.20 -121.73
C GLN A 295 -12.59 81.79 -123.09
N LYS A 296 -13.52 80.82 -123.13
CA LYS A 296 -14.19 80.40 -124.37
C LYS A 296 -14.99 81.55 -124.98
N VAL A 297 -15.79 82.26 -124.18
CA VAL A 297 -16.56 83.42 -124.64
C VAL A 297 -15.65 84.54 -125.14
N THR A 298 -14.52 84.82 -124.48
CA THR A 298 -13.57 85.84 -124.97
C THR A 298 -12.89 85.42 -126.28
N ALA A 299 -12.58 84.14 -126.47
CA ALA A 299 -12.10 83.61 -127.74
C ALA A 299 -13.15 83.74 -128.87
N GLU A 300 -14.42 83.38 -128.60
CA GLU A 300 -15.53 83.55 -129.54
C GLU A 300 -15.78 85.03 -129.91
N THR A 301 -15.53 85.99 -128.99
CA THR A 301 -15.55 87.42 -129.33
C THR A 301 -14.34 87.84 -130.16
N GLN A 302 -13.14 87.33 -129.85
CA GLN A 302 -11.94 87.62 -130.64
C GLN A 302 -12.02 87.07 -132.08
N GLU A 303 -12.69 85.94 -132.32
CA GLU A 303 -12.96 85.48 -133.69
C GLU A 303 -13.92 86.41 -134.44
N LYS A 304 -14.93 86.95 -133.76
CA LYS A 304 -15.85 87.95 -134.33
C LYS A 304 -15.12 89.28 -134.60
N GLU A 305 -14.18 89.68 -133.74
CA GLU A 305 -13.29 90.83 -133.99
C GLU A 305 -12.37 90.57 -135.19
N LYS A 306 -11.72 89.40 -135.29
CA LYS A 306 -10.90 89.01 -136.46
C LYS A 306 -11.71 89.01 -137.76
N LEU A 307 -12.98 88.65 -137.72
CA LEU A 307 -13.88 88.74 -138.88
C LEU A 307 -14.15 90.20 -139.27
N ILE A 308 -14.31 91.10 -138.30
CA ILE A 308 -14.45 92.55 -138.52
C ILE A 308 -13.15 93.13 -139.09
N THR A 309 -11.98 92.81 -138.53
CA THR A 309 -10.69 93.29 -139.06
C THR A 309 -10.42 92.72 -140.45
N HIS A 310 -10.76 91.46 -140.74
CA HIS A 310 -10.63 90.92 -142.10
C HIS A 310 -11.51 91.67 -143.12
N LEU A 311 -12.71 92.10 -142.73
CA LEU A 311 -13.56 92.93 -143.58
C LEU A 311 -12.96 94.33 -143.81
N GLN A 312 -12.35 94.94 -142.78
CA GLN A 312 -11.62 96.22 -142.88
C GLN A 312 -10.33 96.09 -143.72
N GLU A 313 -9.58 95.00 -143.57
CA GLU A 313 -8.43 94.65 -144.42
C GLU A 313 -8.86 94.43 -145.87
N LYS A 314 -10.06 93.88 -146.11
CA LYS A 314 -10.61 93.78 -147.47
C LYS A 314 -10.85 95.15 -148.10
N VAL A 315 -11.38 96.11 -147.33
CA VAL A 315 -11.50 97.51 -147.79
C VAL A 315 -10.12 98.10 -148.07
N THR A 316 -9.18 98.04 -147.11
CA THR A 316 -7.85 98.65 -147.29
C THR A 316 -6.95 97.92 -148.30
N SER A 317 -7.24 96.66 -148.67
CA SER A 317 -6.56 95.94 -149.76
C SER A 317 -7.15 96.21 -151.14
N LEU A 318 -8.39 96.71 -151.23
CA LEU A 318 -8.91 97.33 -152.46
C LEU A 318 -8.25 98.71 -152.67
N GLU A 319 -8.09 99.49 -151.61
CA GLU A 319 -7.38 100.78 -151.63
C GLU A 319 -5.89 100.60 -151.98
N ARG A 320 -5.18 99.71 -151.29
CA ARG A 320 -3.73 99.47 -151.47
C ARG A 320 -3.37 98.72 -152.75
N ARG A 321 -4.36 98.32 -153.58
CA ARG A 321 -4.11 97.71 -154.89
C ARG A 321 -3.83 98.72 -156.01
N LEU A 322 -3.93 100.01 -155.72
CA LEU A 322 -3.83 101.09 -156.71
C LEU A 322 -2.39 101.48 -157.09
N GLU A 323 -1.43 101.29 -156.18
CA GLU A 323 -0.06 101.83 -156.27
C GLU A 323 0.99 100.72 -156.01
N GLN A 324 2.07 100.69 -156.81
CA GLN A 324 2.86 99.47 -157.06
C GLN A 324 4.38 99.61 -156.80
N ASN A 325 4.99 98.51 -156.30
CA ASN A 325 6.29 97.91 -156.68
C ASN A 325 7.60 98.75 -156.63
N LEU A 326 8.83 98.24 -156.38
CA LEU A 326 9.43 96.96 -155.92
C LEU A 326 10.87 97.35 -155.38
N SER A 327 11.95 96.56 -155.17
CA SER A 327 12.42 95.19 -155.46
C SER A 327 13.58 94.81 -154.48
N GLY A 328 14.26 93.66 -154.67
CA GLY A 328 15.73 93.71 -154.85
C GLY A 328 16.69 93.02 -153.86
N GLU A 329 16.29 92.64 -152.65
CA GLU A 329 17.23 92.29 -151.54
C GLU A 329 17.46 90.77 -151.32
N GLU A 330 17.37 89.93 -152.36
CA GLU A 330 17.22 88.48 -152.17
C GLU A 330 18.54 87.72 -151.94
N HIS A 331 19.67 88.15 -152.53
CA HIS A 331 20.91 87.36 -152.54
C HIS A 331 21.72 87.45 -151.21
N VAL A 332 21.46 88.46 -150.37
CA VAL A 332 22.07 88.56 -149.03
C VAL A 332 21.40 87.62 -148.02
N GLN A 333 20.11 87.30 -148.22
CA GLN A 333 19.36 86.45 -147.29
C GLN A 333 19.84 85.00 -147.26
N GLU A 334 20.45 84.49 -148.32
CA GLU A 334 20.75 83.06 -148.46
C GLU A 334 21.96 82.63 -147.60
N LEU A 335 23.05 83.41 -147.64
CA LEU A 335 24.22 83.22 -146.77
C LEU A 335 23.91 83.44 -145.28
N LEU A 336 22.90 84.25 -144.96
CA LEU A 336 22.42 84.39 -143.58
C LEU A 336 21.69 83.12 -143.08
N LYS A 337 20.96 82.41 -143.95
CA LYS A 337 20.24 81.19 -143.59
C LYS A 337 21.21 80.05 -143.23
N GLU A 338 22.25 79.82 -144.03
CA GLU A 338 23.24 78.77 -143.73
C GLU A 338 23.96 79.01 -142.39
N LYS A 339 24.31 80.27 -142.08
CA LYS A 339 24.89 80.63 -140.78
C LYS A 339 23.95 80.27 -139.63
N THR A 340 22.67 80.63 -139.72
CA THR A 340 21.70 80.34 -138.64
C THR A 340 21.47 78.85 -138.40
N VAL A 341 21.53 78.01 -139.45
CA VAL A 341 21.42 76.55 -139.31
C VAL A 341 22.63 75.97 -138.56
N ALA A 342 23.84 76.46 -138.83
CA ALA A 342 25.03 76.03 -138.10
C ALA A 342 25.00 76.45 -136.61
N GLU A 343 24.52 77.66 -136.31
CA GLU A 343 24.35 78.15 -134.94
C GLU A 343 23.25 77.37 -134.18
N GLN A 344 22.13 77.03 -134.83
CA GLN A 344 21.05 76.23 -134.23
C GLN A 344 21.51 74.82 -133.85
N ASN A 345 22.17 74.08 -134.77
CA ASN A 345 22.64 72.72 -134.51
C ASN A 345 23.56 72.64 -133.27
N LEU A 346 24.40 73.67 -133.05
CA LEU A 346 25.30 73.72 -131.91
C LEU A 346 24.53 73.98 -130.60
N GLU A 347 23.47 74.80 -130.65
CA GLU A 347 22.60 75.04 -129.49
C GLU A 347 21.73 73.82 -129.14
N ASP A 348 21.21 73.09 -130.15
CA ASP A 348 20.44 71.86 -129.93
C ASP A 348 21.25 70.80 -129.16
N THR A 349 22.54 70.62 -129.49
CA THR A 349 23.43 69.70 -128.75
C THR A 349 23.70 70.15 -127.30
N ARG A 350 23.73 71.46 -127.03
CA ARG A 350 23.81 71.99 -125.66
C ARG A 350 22.53 71.71 -124.88
N GLN A 351 21.36 71.92 -125.49
CA GLN A 351 20.07 71.63 -124.86
C GLN A 351 19.92 70.14 -124.53
N GLN A 352 20.37 69.24 -125.42
CA GLN A 352 20.42 67.80 -125.14
C GLN A 352 21.35 67.46 -123.96
N LEU A 353 22.54 68.06 -123.89
CA LEU A 353 23.47 67.88 -122.76
C LEU A 353 22.92 68.44 -121.43
N LEU A 354 22.21 69.57 -121.47
CA LEU A 354 21.53 70.14 -120.31
C LEU A 354 20.37 69.25 -119.85
N ALA A 355 19.57 68.72 -120.78
CA ALA A 355 18.51 67.78 -120.47
C ALA A 355 19.06 66.50 -119.81
N ALA A 356 20.14 65.91 -120.36
CA ALA A 356 20.82 64.75 -119.79
C ALA A 356 21.42 65.03 -118.40
N ARG A 357 22.02 66.20 -118.18
CA ARG A 357 22.47 66.61 -116.83
C ARG A 357 21.29 66.77 -115.87
N SER A 358 20.16 67.31 -116.33
CA SER A 358 18.97 67.48 -115.49
C SER A 358 18.31 66.16 -115.09
N SER A 359 18.38 65.11 -115.94
CA SER A 359 17.88 63.78 -115.58
C SER A 359 18.85 63.03 -114.68
N GLN A 360 20.16 63.21 -114.85
CA GLN A 360 21.17 62.70 -113.92
C GLN A 360 21.06 63.33 -112.53
N ALA A 361 20.85 64.65 -112.43
CA ALA A 361 20.59 65.32 -111.16
C ALA A 361 19.37 64.72 -110.44
N LYS A 362 18.22 64.65 -111.12
CA LYS A 362 17.00 64.02 -110.58
C LYS A 362 17.18 62.56 -110.15
N ALA A 363 18.04 61.81 -110.83
CA ALA A 363 18.36 60.43 -110.45
C ALA A 363 19.25 60.36 -109.20
N ILE A 364 20.13 61.35 -108.99
CA ILE A 364 20.92 61.51 -107.75
C ILE A 364 19.99 61.92 -106.61
N ASP A 365 19.14 62.94 -106.79
CA ASP A 365 18.17 63.40 -105.78
C ASP A 365 17.32 62.23 -105.25
N VAL A 366 16.80 61.38 -106.14
CA VAL A 366 15.99 60.19 -105.80
C VAL A 366 16.80 59.08 -105.10
N LEU A 367 18.11 58.99 -105.36
CA LEU A 367 18.99 58.06 -104.64
C LEU A 367 19.34 58.61 -103.25
N GLU A 368 19.59 59.92 -103.11
CA GLU A 368 19.88 60.57 -101.83
C GLU A 368 18.66 60.50 -100.89
N THR A 369 17.44 60.80 -101.36
CA THR A 369 16.23 60.61 -100.55
C THR A 369 16.07 59.15 -100.11
N ARG A 370 16.30 58.19 -101.01
CA ARG A 370 16.18 56.76 -100.70
C ARG A 370 17.27 56.26 -99.74
N VAL A 371 18.46 56.85 -99.73
CA VAL A 371 19.49 56.59 -98.70
C VAL A 371 19.03 57.14 -97.35
N ASN A 372 18.55 58.39 -97.30
CA ASN A 372 18.02 59.00 -96.08
C ASN A 372 16.85 58.20 -95.48
N ASP A 373 15.91 57.71 -96.31
CA ASP A 373 14.80 56.85 -95.88
C ASP A 373 15.29 55.52 -95.29
N LEU A 374 16.32 54.91 -95.88
CA LEU A 374 16.93 53.67 -95.39
C LEU A 374 17.71 53.88 -94.09
N GLU A 375 18.42 54.99 -93.94
CA GLU A 375 19.12 55.35 -92.70
C GLU A 375 18.15 55.61 -91.55
N GLN A 376 17.05 56.34 -91.79
CA GLN A 376 15.99 56.53 -90.80
C GLN A 376 15.31 55.20 -90.42
N SER A 377 15.04 54.34 -91.40
CA SER A 377 14.48 53.01 -91.17
C SER A 377 15.42 52.12 -90.35
N LEU A 378 16.74 52.18 -90.63
CA LEU A 378 17.76 51.47 -89.87
C LEU A 378 17.84 51.97 -88.42
N GLN A 379 17.90 53.28 -88.19
CA GLN A 379 17.90 53.88 -86.85
C GLN A 379 16.64 53.47 -86.05
N ALA A 380 15.46 53.57 -86.65
CA ALA A 380 14.21 53.13 -86.04
C ALA A 380 14.16 51.62 -85.76
N SER A 381 14.92 50.80 -86.50
CA SER A 381 15.08 49.36 -86.22
C SER A 381 16.06 49.10 -85.07
N GLU A 382 17.18 49.84 -85.00
CA GLU A 382 18.13 49.75 -83.89
C GLU A 382 17.51 50.20 -82.56
N GLU A 383 16.72 51.28 -82.56
CA GLU A 383 16.04 51.75 -81.35
C GLU A 383 15.03 50.72 -80.83
N LYS A 384 14.27 50.07 -81.72
CA LYS A 384 13.38 48.95 -81.36
C LYS A 384 14.17 47.76 -80.82
N LEU A 385 15.33 47.46 -81.38
CA LEU A 385 16.23 46.41 -80.89
C LEU A 385 16.75 46.73 -79.49
N LYS A 386 17.22 47.97 -79.25
CA LYS A 386 17.68 48.47 -77.94
C LYS A 386 16.54 48.43 -76.91
N GLN A 387 15.32 48.82 -77.30
CA GLN A 387 14.12 48.71 -76.45
C GLN A 387 13.80 47.25 -76.12
N SER A 388 13.79 46.33 -77.11
CA SER A 388 13.53 44.92 -76.85
C SER A 388 14.60 44.25 -75.98
N ALA A 389 15.87 44.63 -76.13
CA ALA A 389 16.96 44.15 -75.28
C ALA A 389 16.79 44.61 -73.83
N GLY A 390 16.33 45.85 -73.60
CA GLY A 390 15.95 46.34 -72.28
C GLY A 390 14.79 45.55 -71.65
N VAL A 391 13.76 45.21 -72.44
CA VAL A 391 12.63 44.37 -71.98
C VAL A 391 13.08 42.96 -71.64
N VAL A 392 13.94 42.33 -72.46
CA VAL A 392 14.48 40.99 -72.19
C VAL A 392 15.34 41.01 -70.92
N ALA A 393 16.22 41.98 -70.74
CA ALA A 393 17.03 42.11 -69.52
C ALA A 393 16.18 42.30 -68.26
N ALA A 394 15.08 43.06 -68.35
CA ALA A 394 14.12 43.20 -67.24
C ALA A 394 13.38 41.88 -66.93
N GLN A 395 12.99 41.12 -67.95
CA GLN A 395 12.37 39.80 -67.79
C GLN A 395 13.34 38.78 -67.19
N GLU A 396 14.60 38.76 -67.64
CA GLU A 396 15.64 37.88 -67.06
C GLU A 396 15.91 38.21 -65.58
N ALA A 397 15.97 39.49 -65.21
CA ALA A 397 16.10 39.92 -63.82
C ALA A 397 14.90 39.44 -62.97
N GLN A 398 13.68 39.60 -63.47
CA GLN A 398 12.46 39.16 -62.78
C GLN A 398 12.40 37.63 -62.63
N ILE A 399 12.86 36.87 -63.63
CA ILE A 399 12.98 35.41 -63.55
C ILE A 399 14.03 35.00 -62.49
N GLN A 400 15.15 35.71 -62.39
CA GLN A 400 16.17 35.45 -61.36
C GLN A 400 15.66 35.76 -59.95
N GLU A 401 14.91 36.85 -59.77
CA GLU A 401 14.29 37.21 -58.50
C GLU A 401 13.24 36.17 -58.05
N LEU A 402 12.35 35.76 -58.96
CA LEU A 402 11.39 34.66 -58.70
C LEU A 402 12.10 33.33 -58.37
N ALA A 403 13.21 33.04 -59.04
CA ALA A 403 14.02 31.84 -58.77
C ALA A 403 14.78 31.92 -57.43
N ALA A 404 15.09 33.13 -56.93
CA ALA A 404 15.62 33.34 -55.57
C ALA A 404 14.52 33.15 -54.52
N ALA A 405 13.38 33.83 -54.68
CA ALA A 405 12.23 33.72 -53.77
C ALA A 405 11.73 32.27 -53.63
N ASN A 406 11.72 31.48 -54.71
CA ASN A 406 11.35 30.06 -54.67
C ASN A 406 12.37 29.19 -53.88
N LYS A 407 13.68 29.51 -53.96
CA LYS A 407 14.71 28.86 -53.15
C LYS A 407 14.57 29.22 -51.67
N GLU A 408 14.11 30.42 -51.35
CA GLU A 408 13.88 30.85 -49.96
C GLU A 408 12.59 30.26 -49.39
N SER A 409 11.52 30.23 -50.18
CA SER A 409 10.27 29.54 -49.84
C SER A 409 10.49 28.04 -49.57
N SER A 410 11.28 27.34 -50.40
CA SER A 410 11.58 25.92 -50.16
C SER A 410 12.46 25.69 -48.92
N ARG A 411 13.41 26.59 -48.60
CA ARG A 411 14.15 26.56 -47.32
C ARG A 411 13.24 26.78 -46.12
N ALA A 412 12.33 27.76 -46.20
CA ALA A 412 11.36 28.05 -45.14
C ALA A 412 10.40 26.88 -44.93
N GLN A 413 9.92 26.22 -45.99
CA GLN A 413 9.14 24.99 -45.90
C GLN A 413 9.91 23.84 -45.24
N GLN A 414 11.19 23.64 -45.59
CA GLN A 414 12.04 22.62 -44.96
C GLN A 414 12.24 22.90 -43.46
N GLN A 415 12.47 24.15 -43.07
CA GLN A 415 12.56 24.54 -41.66
C GLN A 415 11.22 24.37 -40.92
N ALA A 416 10.10 24.76 -41.53
CA ALA A 416 8.77 24.57 -40.94
C ALA A 416 8.42 23.08 -40.77
N LEU A 417 8.80 22.22 -41.71
CA LEU A 417 8.63 20.76 -41.58
C LEU A 417 9.51 20.18 -40.47
N ALA A 418 10.77 20.59 -40.35
CA ALA A 418 11.67 20.13 -39.29
C ALA A 418 11.19 20.57 -37.89
N LEU A 419 10.78 21.83 -37.74
CA LEU A 419 10.18 22.33 -36.50
C LEU A 419 8.87 21.60 -36.16
N ARG A 420 8.02 21.33 -37.16
CA ARG A 420 6.79 20.55 -36.96
C ARG A 420 7.08 19.12 -36.50
N GLN A 421 8.11 18.48 -37.06
CA GLN A 421 8.57 17.14 -36.63
C GLN A 421 9.01 17.17 -35.16
N GLN A 422 9.89 18.12 -34.78
CA GLN A 422 10.32 18.31 -33.39
C GLN A 422 9.13 18.54 -32.44
N CYS A 423 8.17 19.39 -32.80
CA CYS A 423 6.96 19.59 -32.02
C CYS A 423 6.13 18.30 -31.86
N THR A 424 5.99 17.47 -32.92
CA THR A 424 5.29 16.18 -32.81
C THR A 424 6.03 15.14 -31.99
N GLU A 425 7.37 15.17 -31.97
CA GLU A 425 8.19 14.31 -31.10
C GLU A 425 8.07 14.74 -29.63
N HIS A 426 8.16 16.04 -29.34
CA HIS A 426 7.94 16.57 -28.00
C HIS A 426 6.53 16.29 -27.47
N LEU A 427 5.48 16.44 -28.30
CA LEU A 427 4.12 16.06 -27.94
C LEU A 427 4.03 14.56 -27.60
N ARG A 428 4.59 13.67 -28.44
CA ARG A 428 4.61 12.23 -28.15
C ARG A 428 5.31 11.87 -26.84
N VAL A 429 6.40 12.56 -26.51
CA VAL A 429 7.11 12.35 -25.23
C VAL A 429 6.26 12.81 -24.04
N LEU A 430 5.51 13.91 -24.17
CA LEU A 430 4.57 14.37 -23.14
C LEU A 430 3.34 13.46 -23.01
N GLU A 431 2.76 12.99 -24.13
CA GLU A 431 1.68 11.99 -24.16
C GLU A 431 2.10 10.70 -23.44
N ALA A 432 3.31 10.19 -23.71
CA ALA A 432 3.85 9.01 -23.05
C ALA A 432 4.10 9.23 -21.54
N GLN A 433 4.55 10.43 -21.14
CA GLN A 433 4.71 10.77 -19.72
C GLN A 433 3.36 10.88 -18.98
N LEU A 434 2.35 11.48 -19.62
CA LEU A 434 0.99 11.54 -19.07
C LEU A 434 0.39 10.14 -18.90
N ALA A 435 0.47 9.29 -19.93
CA ALA A 435 -0.02 7.91 -19.85
C ALA A 435 0.69 7.08 -18.76
N ALA A 436 2.00 7.28 -18.56
CA ALA A 436 2.74 6.63 -17.48
C ALA A 436 2.31 7.12 -16.08
N LEU A 437 2.04 8.42 -15.92
CA LEU A 437 1.52 8.99 -14.67
C LEU A 437 0.07 8.54 -14.38
N GLU A 438 -0.76 8.40 -15.41
CA GLU A 438 -2.12 7.85 -15.29
C GLU A 438 -2.10 6.37 -14.88
N GLN A 439 -1.21 5.57 -15.48
CA GLN A 439 -1.01 4.16 -15.10
C GLN A 439 -0.49 4.02 -13.66
N ALA A 440 0.48 4.83 -13.25
CA ALA A 440 0.97 4.85 -11.87
C ALA A 440 -0.15 5.20 -10.89
N ARG A 441 -0.92 6.27 -11.16
CA ARG A 441 -2.06 6.68 -10.34
C ARG A 441 -3.13 5.59 -10.25
N ALA A 442 -3.42 4.88 -11.34
CA ALA A 442 -4.38 3.78 -11.34
C ALA A 442 -3.87 2.58 -10.51
N ALA A 443 -2.56 2.30 -10.53
CA ALA A 443 -1.96 1.27 -9.69
C ALA A 443 -1.99 1.66 -8.20
N ASP A 444 -1.70 2.92 -7.86
CA ASP A 444 -1.80 3.46 -6.50
C ASP A 444 -3.24 3.40 -5.97
N GLN A 445 -4.24 3.75 -6.81
CA GLN A 445 -5.66 3.63 -6.46
C GLN A 445 -6.05 2.18 -6.20
N ALA A 446 -5.69 1.25 -7.08
CA ALA A 446 -5.96 -0.18 -6.89
C ALA A 446 -5.18 -0.79 -5.71
N ALA A 447 -4.08 -0.20 -5.26
CA ALA A 447 -3.40 -0.58 -4.03
C ALA A 447 -4.17 -0.09 -2.80
N ALA A 448 -4.57 1.18 -2.77
CA ALA A 448 -5.36 1.76 -1.68
C ALA A 448 -6.75 1.10 -1.53
N GLU A 449 -7.38 0.69 -2.62
CA GLU A 449 -8.63 -0.08 -2.60
C GLU A 449 -8.44 -1.45 -1.93
N ARG A 450 -7.36 -2.19 -2.25
CA ARG A 450 -7.04 -3.46 -1.58
C ARG A 450 -6.71 -3.28 -0.10
N GLU A 451 -5.96 -2.25 0.27
CA GLU A 451 -5.70 -1.95 1.68
C GLU A 451 -7.01 -1.62 2.44
N ALA A 452 -7.93 -0.88 1.82
CA ALA A 452 -9.25 -0.60 2.41
C ALA A 452 -10.11 -1.87 2.55
N GLU A 453 -10.09 -2.77 1.56
CA GLU A 453 -10.74 -4.09 1.65
C GLU A 453 -10.11 -4.95 2.75
N GLU A 454 -8.78 -4.98 2.87
CA GLU A 454 -8.09 -5.68 3.97
C GLU A 454 -8.43 -5.10 5.34
N TRP A 455 -8.46 -3.78 5.48
CA TRP A 455 -8.87 -3.13 6.74
C TRP A 455 -10.31 -3.44 7.09
N SER A 456 -11.23 -3.44 6.13
CA SER A 456 -12.63 -3.83 6.34
C SER A 456 -12.75 -5.31 6.74
N GLN A 457 -11.99 -6.21 6.11
CA GLN A 457 -11.94 -7.63 6.51
C GLN A 457 -11.39 -7.81 7.93
N ARG A 458 -10.32 -7.09 8.29
CA ARG A 458 -9.75 -7.10 9.65
C ARG A 458 -10.74 -6.55 10.68
N GLU A 459 -11.50 -5.51 10.34
CA GLU A 459 -12.58 -4.96 11.18
C GLU A 459 -13.71 -5.98 11.38
N ILE A 460 -14.20 -6.63 10.32
CA ILE A 460 -15.22 -7.68 10.39
C ILE A 460 -14.76 -8.84 11.29
N VAL A 461 -13.51 -9.30 11.15
CA VAL A 461 -12.95 -10.36 11.99
C VAL A 461 -12.80 -9.90 13.45
N SER A 462 -12.39 -8.65 13.69
CA SER A 462 -12.28 -8.06 15.03
C SER A 462 -13.65 -7.97 15.73
N VAL A 463 -14.69 -7.51 15.02
CA VAL A 463 -16.06 -7.45 15.52
C VAL A 463 -16.62 -8.84 15.82
N ALA A 464 -16.41 -9.82 14.93
CA ALA A 464 -16.83 -11.21 15.17
C ALA A 464 -16.10 -11.84 16.38
N MET A 465 -14.81 -11.57 16.55
CA MET A 465 -14.04 -12.02 17.71
C MET A 465 -14.52 -11.34 19.02
N ALA A 466 -14.86 -10.06 18.97
CA ALA A 466 -15.44 -9.35 20.12
C ALA A 466 -16.82 -9.92 20.51
N GLN A 467 -17.68 -10.23 19.54
CA GLN A 467 -18.97 -10.89 19.77
C GLN A 467 -18.80 -12.27 20.40
N ALA A 468 -17.93 -13.12 19.86
CA ALA A 468 -17.64 -14.44 20.42
C ALA A 468 -17.09 -14.38 21.86
N LEU A 469 -16.28 -13.37 22.18
CA LEU A 469 -15.79 -13.13 23.54
C LEU A 469 -16.91 -12.64 24.48
N GLU A 470 -17.93 -11.93 23.99
CA GLU A 470 -19.09 -11.52 24.78
C GLU A 470 -20.06 -12.68 25.03
N GLU A 471 -20.29 -13.54 24.04
CA GLU A 471 -21.06 -14.78 24.18
C GLU A 471 -20.40 -15.73 25.18
N ALA A 472 -19.07 -15.90 25.11
CA ALA A 472 -18.31 -16.69 26.08
C ALA A 472 -18.36 -16.11 27.51
N ARG A 473 -18.45 -14.78 27.67
CA ARG A 473 -18.67 -14.14 28.97
C ARG A 473 -20.07 -14.44 29.51
N LYS A 474 -21.11 -14.29 28.68
CA LYS A 474 -22.51 -14.59 29.05
C LYS A 474 -22.68 -16.04 29.49
N GLN A 475 -22.15 -17.01 28.73
CA GLN A 475 -22.13 -18.42 29.12
C GLN A 475 -21.40 -18.65 30.45
N ARG A 476 -20.27 -17.98 30.68
CA ARG A 476 -19.53 -18.07 31.95
C ARG A 476 -20.34 -17.49 33.12
N GLU A 477 -21.04 -16.39 32.92
CA GLU A 477 -21.90 -15.76 33.93
C GLU A 477 -23.12 -16.64 34.25
N GLU A 478 -23.74 -17.27 33.23
CA GLU A 478 -24.80 -18.27 33.39
C GLU A 478 -24.33 -19.49 34.20
N PHE A 479 -23.19 -20.09 33.84
CA PHE A 479 -22.60 -21.20 34.60
C PHE A 479 -22.20 -20.79 36.03
N GLN A 480 -21.71 -19.57 36.23
CA GLN A 480 -21.38 -19.04 37.55
C GLN A 480 -22.64 -18.85 38.42
N GLN A 481 -23.76 -18.42 37.82
CA GLN A 481 -25.05 -18.32 38.51
C GLN A 481 -25.63 -19.72 38.83
N GLN A 482 -25.51 -20.68 37.91
CA GLN A 482 -25.90 -22.07 38.17
C GLN A 482 -25.08 -22.67 39.32
N ALA A 483 -23.76 -22.45 39.34
CA ALA A 483 -22.90 -22.88 40.43
C ALA A 483 -23.28 -22.22 41.77
N ALA A 484 -23.54 -20.91 41.78
CA ALA A 484 -23.98 -20.20 42.99
C ALA A 484 -25.33 -20.74 43.53
N ASN A 485 -26.29 -21.02 42.64
CA ASN A 485 -27.58 -21.61 43.01
C ASN A 485 -27.41 -23.03 43.59
N LEU A 486 -26.50 -23.84 43.04
CA LEU A 486 -26.19 -25.18 43.54
C LEU A 486 -25.49 -25.12 44.91
N THR A 487 -24.54 -24.21 45.11
CA THR A 487 -23.90 -24.00 46.42
C THR A 487 -24.93 -23.60 47.48
N ALA A 488 -25.80 -22.64 47.20
CA ALA A 488 -26.85 -22.22 48.13
C ALA A 488 -27.83 -23.36 48.48
N LEU A 489 -28.13 -24.25 47.52
CA LEU A 489 -28.94 -25.45 47.76
C LEU A 489 -28.20 -26.48 48.64
N VAL A 490 -26.88 -26.64 48.46
CA VAL A 490 -26.05 -27.47 49.33
C VAL A 490 -26.02 -26.91 50.75
N ASP A 491 -25.79 -25.61 50.91
CA ASP A 491 -25.79 -24.93 52.22
C ASP A 491 -27.14 -25.13 52.95
N GLU A 492 -28.26 -24.98 52.24
CA GLU A 492 -29.61 -25.24 52.77
C GLU A 492 -29.80 -26.70 53.22
N LYS A 493 -29.27 -27.67 52.45
CA LYS A 493 -29.37 -29.09 52.83
C LYS A 493 -28.42 -29.44 53.98
N GLU A 494 -27.23 -28.84 54.05
CA GLU A 494 -26.35 -29.00 55.20
C GLU A 494 -26.99 -28.41 56.47
N LEU A 495 -27.62 -27.24 56.39
CA LEU A 495 -28.39 -26.66 57.51
C LEU A 495 -29.51 -27.60 57.95
N SER A 496 -30.32 -28.11 57.01
CA SER A 496 -31.37 -29.07 57.34
C SER A 496 -30.84 -30.40 57.92
N VAL A 497 -29.62 -30.81 57.56
CA VAL A 497 -28.95 -31.98 58.16
C VAL A 497 -28.44 -31.67 59.57
N ARG A 498 -27.89 -30.47 59.82
CA ARG A 498 -27.50 -29.99 61.17
C ARG A 498 -28.71 -29.96 62.11
N GLU A 499 -29.80 -29.33 61.69
CA GLU A 499 -31.07 -29.27 62.44
C GLU A 499 -31.60 -30.67 62.78
N LYS A 500 -31.57 -31.61 61.83
CA LYS A 500 -31.99 -33.00 62.04
C LYS A 500 -31.05 -33.76 62.98
N ALA A 501 -29.74 -33.51 62.92
CA ALA A 501 -28.79 -34.10 63.85
C ALA A 501 -29.00 -33.59 65.29
N GLU A 502 -29.26 -32.29 65.47
CA GLU A 502 -29.61 -31.71 66.77
C GLU A 502 -30.95 -32.28 67.31
N ALA A 503 -31.97 -32.40 66.46
CA ALA A 503 -33.25 -33.01 66.83
C ALA A 503 -33.10 -34.51 67.20
N LEU A 504 -32.24 -35.25 66.50
CA LEU A 504 -31.92 -36.64 66.87
C LEU A 504 -31.21 -36.72 68.21
N LEU A 505 -30.21 -35.87 68.47
CA LEU A 505 -29.52 -35.80 69.77
C LEU A 505 -30.49 -35.46 70.92
N GLN A 506 -31.48 -34.59 70.70
CA GLN A 506 -32.55 -34.34 71.68
C GLN A 506 -33.40 -35.59 71.93
N LYS A 507 -33.76 -36.34 70.89
CA LYS A 507 -34.52 -37.60 71.02
C LYS A 507 -33.73 -38.73 71.67
N GLU A 508 -32.42 -38.81 71.43
CA GLU A 508 -31.54 -39.73 72.17
C GLU A 508 -31.49 -39.39 73.66
N GLN A 509 -31.44 -38.09 74.01
CA GLN A 509 -31.50 -37.65 75.41
C GLN A 509 -32.85 -37.98 76.06
N GLU A 510 -33.98 -37.75 75.36
CA GLU A 510 -35.32 -38.19 75.83
C GLU A 510 -35.36 -39.70 76.10
N ILE A 511 -34.86 -40.51 75.16
CA ILE A 511 -34.79 -41.98 75.30
C ILE A 511 -33.90 -42.38 76.48
N LEU A 512 -32.80 -41.69 76.74
CA LEU A 512 -31.95 -41.95 77.91
C LEU A 512 -32.62 -41.59 79.24
N GLN A 513 -33.47 -40.56 79.29
CA GLN A 513 -34.26 -40.26 80.50
C GLN A 513 -35.41 -41.27 80.68
N LEU A 514 -36.09 -41.66 79.61
CA LEU A 514 -37.14 -42.69 79.64
C LEU A 514 -36.58 -44.06 80.08
N LYS A 515 -35.38 -44.44 79.63
CA LYS A 515 -34.67 -45.64 80.11
C LYS A 515 -34.43 -45.58 81.62
N LYS A 516 -33.84 -44.51 82.15
CA LYS A 516 -33.64 -44.34 83.60
C LYS A 516 -34.95 -44.41 84.39
N GLY A 517 -36.04 -43.83 83.85
CA GLY A 517 -37.37 -43.92 84.45
C GLY A 517 -37.92 -45.35 84.46
N HIS A 518 -37.71 -46.10 83.38
CA HIS A 518 -38.07 -47.52 83.29
C HIS A 518 -37.24 -48.39 84.24
N ASP A 519 -35.92 -48.18 84.30
CA ASP A 519 -35.02 -48.89 85.22
C ASP A 519 -35.39 -48.62 86.68
N ALA A 520 -35.73 -47.38 87.04
CA ALA A 520 -36.24 -47.02 88.36
C ALA A 520 -37.59 -47.68 88.67
N ALA A 521 -38.50 -47.76 87.70
CA ALA A 521 -39.78 -48.46 87.85
C ALA A 521 -39.61 -49.98 87.99
N LEU A 522 -38.67 -50.59 87.27
CA LEU A 522 -38.30 -52.00 87.43
C LEU A 522 -37.73 -52.27 88.83
N LEU A 523 -36.80 -51.43 89.30
CA LEU A 523 -36.26 -51.52 90.66
C LEU A 523 -37.35 -51.39 91.72
N HIS A 524 -38.28 -50.45 91.58
CA HIS A 524 -39.41 -50.31 92.49
C HIS A 524 -40.37 -51.51 92.44
N THR A 525 -40.61 -52.08 91.25
CA THR A 525 -41.42 -53.29 91.08
C THR A 525 -40.76 -54.49 91.77
N HIS A 526 -39.43 -54.64 91.67
CA HIS A 526 -38.69 -55.67 92.39
C HIS A 526 -38.66 -55.44 93.91
N GLN A 527 -38.58 -54.20 94.38
CA GLN A 527 -38.71 -53.88 95.81
C GLN A 527 -40.07 -54.35 96.36
N LEU A 528 -41.17 -53.98 95.68
CA LEU A 528 -42.51 -54.42 96.05
C LEU A 528 -42.67 -55.95 96.00
N GLN A 529 -42.04 -56.63 95.04
CA GLN A 529 -41.99 -58.10 95.01
C GLN A 529 -41.29 -58.67 96.25
N THR A 530 -40.13 -58.14 96.63
CA THR A 530 -39.41 -58.60 97.85
C THR A 530 -40.15 -58.27 99.14
N GLU A 531 -40.88 -57.17 99.22
CA GLU A 531 -41.73 -56.83 100.38
C GLU A 531 -42.93 -57.79 100.49
N LEU A 532 -43.58 -58.12 99.36
CA LEU A 532 -44.65 -59.12 99.32
C LEU A 532 -44.16 -60.52 99.74
N GLU A 533 -42.92 -60.89 99.40
CA GLU A 533 -42.30 -62.14 99.83
C GLU A 533 -41.92 -62.12 101.32
N ALA A 534 -41.35 -61.03 101.83
CA ALA A 534 -41.06 -60.87 103.25
C ALA A 534 -42.32 -60.94 104.12
N LEU A 535 -43.44 -60.35 103.67
CA LEU A 535 -44.74 -60.41 104.36
C LEU A 535 -45.37 -61.81 104.31
N ARG A 536 -45.13 -62.59 103.24
CA ARG A 536 -45.51 -64.02 103.20
C ARG A 536 -44.73 -64.84 104.22
N SER A 537 -43.41 -64.64 104.30
CA SER A 537 -42.54 -65.34 105.27
C SER A 537 -42.90 -65.02 106.72
N ARG A 538 -43.11 -63.74 107.06
CA ARG A 538 -43.47 -63.33 108.44
C ARG A 538 -44.81 -63.89 108.94
N ARG A 539 -45.69 -64.35 108.04
CA ARG A 539 -46.96 -65.02 108.40
C ARG A 539 -46.77 -66.49 108.84
N ALA A 540 -45.59 -67.08 108.68
CA ALA A 540 -45.36 -68.51 108.87
C ALA A 540 -44.96 -68.93 110.30
N GLU A 541 -44.72 -68.00 111.24
CA GLU A 541 -43.96 -68.27 112.47
C GLU A 541 -44.72 -68.13 113.82
N GLU A 542 -46.07 -68.05 113.84
CA GLU A 542 -46.85 -68.13 115.09
C GLU A 542 -47.66 -69.44 115.22
N PRO A 543 -47.56 -70.20 116.34
CA PRO A 543 -48.21 -71.50 116.50
C PRO A 543 -49.56 -71.48 117.23
N GLU A 544 -50.48 -72.31 116.72
CA GLU A 544 -51.68 -72.89 117.34
C GLU A 544 -52.65 -72.04 118.17
N ALA A 545 -53.76 -71.65 117.54
CA ALA A 545 -55.10 -71.96 118.07
C ALA A 545 -56.13 -72.20 116.95
N ALA A 546 -56.92 -73.27 117.10
CA ALA A 546 -58.20 -73.57 116.43
C ALA A 546 -58.27 -73.74 114.87
N ALA A 547 -58.32 -75.02 114.48
CA ALA A 547 -59.19 -75.62 113.43
C ALA A 547 -58.78 -75.64 111.93
N VAL A 548 -59.19 -76.73 111.29
CA VAL A 548 -59.21 -77.04 109.83
C VAL A 548 -57.84 -77.22 109.13
N ARG A 549 -57.10 -78.23 109.59
CA ARG A 549 -56.14 -79.05 108.80
C ARG A 549 -56.40 -80.53 109.17
N GLU A 550 -55.92 -81.57 108.49
CA GLU A 550 -54.83 -81.71 107.50
C GLU A 550 -55.09 -82.93 106.58
N GLY A 551 -54.39 -83.09 105.45
CA GLY A 551 -54.63 -84.25 104.55
C GLY A 551 -53.97 -84.21 103.16
N LEU A 552 -52.69 -83.83 103.08
CA LEU A 552 -51.98 -83.59 101.81
C LEU A 552 -51.39 -84.88 101.19
N LEU A 553 -51.72 -85.23 99.93
CA LEU A 553 -50.89 -86.14 99.11
C LEU A 553 -51.15 -86.05 97.58
N ARG A 554 -50.07 -85.81 96.82
CA ARG A 554 -49.80 -86.03 95.37
C ARG A 554 -50.97 -86.07 94.35
N LEU A 555 -51.05 -85.00 93.54
CA LEU A 555 -50.75 -84.94 92.08
C LEU A 555 -50.92 -86.23 91.22
N PRO A 556 -51.48 -86.12 89.99
CA PRO A 556 -50.99 -85.14 89.01
C PRO A 556 -52.02 -84.39 88.14
N GLY A 557 -51.79 -83.08 87.98
CA GLY A 557 -52.23 -82.30 86.81
C GLY A 557 -53.26 -81.18 87.06
N ARG A 558 -53.23 -80.19 86.13
CA ARG A 558 -54.22 -79.13 85.89
C ARG A 558 -54.76 -78.31 87.09
N GLY A 559 -54.20 -77.11 87.24
CA GLY A 559 -55.01 -75.88 87.19
C GLY A 559 -55.04 -74.97 88.43
N GLN A 560 -54.69 -73.70 88.19
CA GLN A 560 -55.11 -72.50 88.95
C GLN A 560 -54.73 -72.38 90.45
N GLY A 561 -53.78 -71.47 90.71
CA GLY A 561 -54.03 -70.39 91.69
C GLY A 561 -54.85 -69.29 90.98
N LEU A 562 -55.79 -68.58 91.61
CA LEU A 562 -55.67 -67.73 92.82
C LEU A 562 -54.70 -66.56 92.56
N VAL A 563 -55.07 -65.28 92.70
CA VAL A 563 -56.24 -64.65 93.37
C VAL A 563 -56.46 -63.27 92.66
N LEU A 564 -57.68 -62.83 92.32
CA LEU A 564 -58.62 -62.01 93.13
C LEU A 564 -57.94 -60.77 93.78
N SER A 565 -58.50 -59.56 93.83
CA SER A 565 -59.79 -59.01 93.41
C SER A 565 -59.54 -57.60 92.85
N ASP A 566 -60.27 -57.12 91.84
CA ASP A 566 -61.57 -56.41 91.92
C ASP A 566 -61.51 -55.12 92.79
N SER A 567 -62.08 -53.98 92.39
CA SER A 567 -63.25 -53.80 91.52
C SER A 567 -63.17 -52.62 90.56
N GLU A 568 -63.93 -52.75 89.47
CA GLU A 568 -64.57 -51.69 88.68
C GLU A 568 -65.22 -50.57 89.54
N PRO A 569 -65.47 -49.34 89.01
CA PRO A 569 -66.56 -49.18 88.03
C PRO A 569 -66.44 -48.10 86.93
N LEU A 570 -66.93 -48.49 85.74
CA LEU A 570 -67.81 -47.73 84.82
C LEU A 570 -67.36 -46.44 84.11
N ALA A 571 -67.63 -46.47 82.78
CA ALA A 571 -67.86 -45.35 81.86
C ALA A 571 -66.65 -44.48 81.44
N ALA A 572 -66.54 -43.96 80.20
CA ALA A 572 -67.50 -44.00 79.08
C ALA A 572 -66.84 -44.20 77.70
N SER A 573 -67.63 -44.82 76.83
CA SER A 573 -67.54 -44.98 75.37
C SER A 573 -67.10 -43.76 74.54
N ARG A 574 -66.69 -44.07 73.29
CA ARG A 574 -66.47 -43.23 72.07
C ARG A 574 -64.99 -42.96 71.73
N ALA A 575 -64.56 -42.99 70.46
CA ALA A 575 -65.23 -43.47 69.23
C ALA A 575 -64.22 -43.73 68.08
N MET A 576 -64.71 -44.40 67.02
CA MET A 576 -64.07 -44.67 65.70
C MET A 576 -62.79 -45.53 65.76
N GLN A 577 -62.82 -46.79 65.30
CA GLN A 577 -62.96 -47.27 63.90
C GLN A 577 -61.72 -46.92 63.04
N ASP A 578 -60.88 -47.86 62.60
CA ASP A 578 -61.07 -49.16 61.90
C ASP A 578 -61.07 -48.97 60.36
N SER A 579 -60.07 -49.55 59.70
CA SER A 579 -60.13 -49.93 58.28
C SER A 579 -59.07 -50.98 57.96
N THR A 580 -59.54 -52.09 57.38
CA THR A 580 -58.78 -53.29 57.04
C THR A 580 -57.88 -53.09 55.80
N PHE A 581 -56.86 -53.93 55.67
CA PHE A 581 -56.03 -54.16 54.48
C PHE A 581 -56.75 -53.93 53.14
N ARG A 582 -56.04 -53.31 52.17
CA ARG A 582 -56.17 -53.68 50.77
C ARG A 582 -54.87 -53.51 50.00
N LEU A 583 -54.42 -54.58 49.33
CA LEU A 583 -53.42 -54.52 48.28
C LEU A 583 -54.13 -54.24 46.94
N THR A 584 -53.64 -53.26 46.19
CA THR A 584 -53.96 -53.04 44.77
C THR A 584 -52.66 -52.69 44.06
N ALA A 585 -52.30 -53.46 43.04
CA ALA A 585 -51.07 -53.25 42.28
C ALA A 585 -51.36 -52.40 41.04
N THR A 586 -50.70 -51.25 40.93
CA THR A 586 -50.57 -50.45 39.70
C THR A 586 -49.18 -49.82 39.68
N GLU A 587 -48.43 -50.12 38.62
CA GLU A 587 -47.58 -49.21 37.84
C GLU A 587 -46.63 -48.22 38.54
N GLY A 588 -45.37 -48.26 38.07
CA GLY A 588 -44.68 -47.04 37.67
C GLY A 588 -43.65 -46.47 38.66
N ILE A 589 -42.50 -46.10 38.10
CA ILE A 589 -41.57 -45.14 38.72
C ILE A 589 -42.12 -43.75 38.42
N PRO A 590 -42.51 -42.93 39.43
CA PRO A 590 -42.95 -41.56 39.19
C PRO A 590 -41.73 -40.64 38.99
N ASN A 591 -41.10 -40.74 37.82
CA ASN A 591 -40.21 -39.69 37.33
C ASN A 591 -41.05 -38.47 36.96
N GLY A 592 -40.79 -37.33 37.61
CA GLY A 592 -41.17 -35.98 37.19
C GLY A 592 -42.59 -35.81 36.64
N GLU A 593 -43.55 -35.50 37.52
CA GLU A 593 -44.90 -35.08 37.12
C GLU A 593 -44.88 -33.64 36.56
N VAL A 594 -44.26 -33.48 35.39
CA VAL A 594 -44.50 -32.34 34.50
C VAL A 594 -45.95 -32.45 34.06
N GLY A 595 -46.78 -31.46 34.39
CA GLY A 595 -48.22 -31.52 34.17
C GLY A 595 -48.56 -31.83 32.71
N ALA A 596 -49.63 -32.59 32.46
CA ALA A 596 -50.02 -32.97 31.10
C ALA A 596 -50.25 -31.75 30.16
N THR A 597 -50.58 -30.59 30.74
CA THR A 597 -50.64 -29.28 30.07
C THR A 597 -49.28 -28.74 29.66
N ASP A 598 -48.24 -28.92 30.48
CA ASP A 598 -46.89 -28.40 30.22
C ASP A 598 -46.13 -29.36 29.30
N LEU A 599 -46.33 -30.67 29.46
CA LEU A 599 -45.85 -31.69 28.54
C LEU A 599 -46.55 -31.55 27.17
N GLY A 600 -47.84 -31.21 27.17
CA GLY A 600 -48.59 -30.82 25.96
C GLY A 600 -48.03 -29.57 25.29
N ARG A 601 -47.77 -28.49 26.05
CA ARG A 601 -47.15 -27.27 25.54
C ARG A 601 -45.75 -27.51 24.97
N LEU A 602 -44.91 -28.26 25.67
CA LEU A 602 -43.59 -28.66 25.17
C LEU A 602 -43.70 -29.50 23.88
N GLN A 603 -44.76 -30.32 23.73
CA GLN A 603 -45.04 -31.06 22.50
C GLN A 603 -45.50 -30.13 21.35
N GLU A 604 -46.29 -29.10 21.64
CA GLU A 604 -46.73 -28.08 20.68
C GLU A 604 -45.57 -27.15 20.26
N GLU A 605 -44.82 -26.61 21.22
CA GLU A 605 -43.61 -25.80 21.00
C GLU A 605 -42.55 -26.58 20.22
N LYS A 606 -42.36 -27.87 20.53
CA LYS A 606 -41.51 -28.76 19.73
C LYS A 606 -42.02 -28.87 18.29
N GLN A 607 -43.31 -29.05 18.05
CA GLN A 607 -43.87 -29.12 16.70
C GLN A 607 -43.81 -27.76 15.96
N ASP A 608 -43.93 -26.64 16.66
CA ASP A 608 -43.73 -25.29 16.13
C ASP A 608 -42.26 -25.07 15.73
N LEU A 609 -41.31 -25.48 16.57
CA LEU A 609 -39.87 -25.43 16.29
C LEU A 609 -39.48 -26.39 15.17
N GLU A 610 -40.03 -27.60 15.10
CA GLU A 610 -39.86 -28.52 13.98
C GLU A 610 -40.43 -27.93 12.68
N ARG A 611 -41.59 -27.27 12.73
CA ARG A 611 -42.16 -26.55 11.58
C ARG A 611 -41.31 -25.34 11.17
N GLN A 612 -40.81 -24.53 12.11
CA GLN A 612 -39.87 -23.44 11.80
C GLN A 612 -38.53 -23.95 11.25
N LEU A 613 -38.02 -25.08 11.74
CA LEU A 613 -36.82 -25.71 11.21
C LEU A 613 -37.04 -26.25 9.79
N LEU A 614 -38.19 -26.86 9.51
CA LEU A 614 -38.58 -27.28 8.16
C LEU A 614 -38.72 -26.08 7.21
N GLU A 615 -39.32 -24.99 7.66
CA GLU A 615 -39.45 -23.76 6.86
C GLU A 615 -38.10 -23.06 6.64
N LYS A 616 -37.27 -22.89 7.67
CA LYS A 616 -35.90 -22.36 7.52
C LYS A 616 -35.05 -23.25 6.61
N ASN A 617 -35.18 -24.58 6.69
CA ASN A 617 -34.53 -25.50 5.75
C ASN A 617 -35.05 -25.35 4.31
N LYS A 618 -36.35 -25.06 4.11
CA LYS A 618 -36.93 -24.74 2.80
C LYS A 618 -36.37 -23.42 2.26
N THR A 619 -36.23 -22.39 3.08
CA THR A 619 -35.63 -21.09 2.71
C THR A 619 -34.14 -21.23 2.41
N ILE A 620 -33.38 -22.02 3.19
CA ILE A 620 -31.98 -22.36 2.92
C ILE A 620 -31.85 -23.07 1.57
N LYS A 621 -32.71 -24.07 1.29
CA LYS A 621 -32.74 -24.75 -0.03
C LYS A 621 -33.07 -23.79 -1.17
N GLN A 622 -33.96 -22.81 -0.96
CA GLN A 622 -34.26 -21.77 -1.95
C GLN A 622 -33.09 -20.79 -2.16
N MET A 623 -32.35 -20.42 -1.12
CA MET A 623 -31.12 -19.63 -1.25
C MET A 623 -29.99 -20.41 -1.92
N GLN A 624 -29.82 -21.70 -1.60
CA GLN A 624 -28.86 -22.59 -2.25
C GLN A 624 -29.21 -22.78 -3.74
N GLN A 625 -30.49 -22.97 -4.07
CA GLN A 625 -30.96 -23.02 -5.46
C GLN A 625 -30.71 -21.71 -6.20
N ARG A 626 -31.01 -20.55 -5.59
CA ARG A 626 -30.68 -19.23 -6.16
C ARG A 626 -29.17 -19.05 -6.36
N MET A 627 -28.34 -19.48 -5.42
CA MET A 627 -26.87 -19.44 -5.58
C MET A 627 -26.40 -20.39 -6.69
N LEU A 628 -27.02 -21.57 -6.84
CA LEU A 628 -26.71 -22.51 -7.92
C LEU A 628 -27.09 -21.92 -9.29
N GLU A 629 -28.24 -21.25 -9.38
CA GLU A 629 -28.69 -20.52 -10.57
C GLU A 629 -27.80 -19.32 -10.88
N LEU A 630 -27.44 -18.51 -9.87
CA LEU A 630 -26.52 -17.38 -10.02
C LEU A 630 -25.13 -17.85 -10.49
N ARG A 631 -24.58 -18.91 -9.90
CA ARG A 631 -23.34 -19.56 -10.34
C ARG A 631 -23.45 -20.07 -11.78
N LYS A 632 -24.55 -20.72 -12.17
CA LYS A 632 -24.79 -21.17 -13.55
C LYS A 632 -24.94 -20.03 -14.54
N THR A 633 -25.46 -18.87 -14.14
CA THR A 633 -25.54 -17.68 -14.98
C THR A 633 -24.15 -17.05 -15.14
N LEU A 634 -23.45 -16.77 -14.04
CA LEU A 634 -22.08 -16.24 -14.05
C LEU A 634 -21.12 -17.13 -14.85
N GLN A 635 -21.21 -18.46 -14.70
CA GLN A 635 -20.38 -19.42 -15.44
C GLN A 635 -20.72 -19.47 -16.95
N LYS A 636 -21.99 -19.21 -17.33
CA LYS A 636 -22.39 -19.09 -18.74
C LYS A 636 -21.89 -17.80 -19.39
N GLU A 637 -21.80 -16.71 -18.64
CA GLU A 637 -21.28 -15.44 -19.13
C GLU A 637 -19.74 -15.44 -19.17
N LEU A 638 -19.07 -15.97 -18.13
CA LEU A 638 -17.61 -16.09 -18.06
C LEU A 638 -17.02 -17.13 -19.04
N LYS A 639 -17.80 -18.14 -19.45
CA LYS A 639 -17.48 -19.09 -20.53
C LYS A 639 -16.20 -19.92 -20.38
N ILE A 640 -15.59 -19.93 -19.19
CA ILE A 640 -14.48 -20.79 -18.80
C ILE A 640 -15.01 -22.19 -18.47
N ARG A 641 -14.41 -23.23 -19.08
CA ARG A 641 -14.69 -24.62 -18.71
C ARG A 641 -14.04 -24.96 -17.37
N PRO A 642 -14.76 -25.58 -16.41
CA PRO A 642 -14.13 -26.17 -15.24
C PRO A 642 -13.51 -27.54 -15.60
N ASP A 643 -12.36 -27.83 -15.00
CA ASP A 643 -12.09 -29.11 -14.33
C ASP A 643 -10.73 -29.03 -13.62
N SER A 644 -10.75 -28.79 -12.30
CA SER A 644 -9.60 -28.90 -11.39
C SER A 644 -10.03 -28.78 -9.93
N GLU A 645 -10.59 -29.86 -9.38
CA GLU A 645 -10.54 -30.13 -7.93
C GLU A 645 -10.27 -31.62 -7.72
N LEU A 646 -9.15 -31.96 -7.08
CA LEU A 646 -9.15 -32.40 -5.67
C LEU A 646 -7.73 -32.83 -5.21
N PHE A 647 -7.21 -32.05 -4.24
CA PHE A 647 -6.46 -32.48 -3.04
C PHE A 647 -5.19 -33.36 -3.21
N GLU A 648 -4.02 -32.80 -2.90
CA GLU A 648 -3.38 -32.79 -1.57
C GLU A 648 -2.87 -34.16 -1.09
N VAL A 649 -1.55 -34.25 -0.82
CA VAL A 649 -1.03 -34.65 0.51
C VAL A 649 0.45 -34.24 0.63
N ARG A 650 0.88 -33.98 1.87
CA ARG A 650 2.18 -33.40 2.26
C ARG A 650 3.18 -34.52 2.66
N GLU A 651 4.47 -34.41 2.29
CA GLU A 651 5.68 -34.55 3.16
C GLU A 651 7.03 -34.79 2.41
N LYS A 652 7.96 -33.82 2.52
CA LYS A 652 9.44 -33.99 2.67
C LYS A 652 10.23 -34.72 1.50
N PRO A 653 11.57 -34.93 1.55
CA PRO A 653 12.48 -33.92 0.96
C PRO A 653 13.72 -34.44 0.15
N GLY A 654 13.66 -34.45 -1.19
CA GLY A 654 14.81 -34.56 -2.13
C GLY A 654 15.66 -35.86 -2.05
N PRO A 655 16.82 -35.96 -2.72
CA PRO A 655 17.35 -35.22 -3.90
C PRO A 655 17.84 -36.15 -5.05
N GLU A 656 18.64 -35.60 -5.99
CA GLU A 656 19.53 -36.25 -7.01
C GLU A 656 19.00 -36.79 -8.37
N MET A 657 19.65 -36.28 -9.44
CA MET A 657 20.12 -36.84 -10.74
C MET A 657 19.56 -38.21 -11.25
N ALA A 658 19.30 -38.46 -12.56
CA ALA A 658 20.25 -38.27 -13.67
C ALA A 658 19.68 -38.57 -15.09
N ASN A 659 20.37 -38.03 -16.12
CA ASN A 659 20.62 -38.55 -17.48
C ASN A 659 19.53 -38.85 -18.54
N MET A 660 19.57 -38.03 -19.61
CA MET A 660 19.79 -38.43 -21.04
C MET A 660 18.85 -39.44 -21.74
N ALA A 661 17.87 -38.90 -22.51
CA ALA A 661 17.77 -38.91 -24.00
C ALA A 661 17.93 -40.23 -24.83
N PRO A 662 17.57 -40.27 -26.15
CA PRO A 662 16.86 -39.29 -26.99
C PRO A 662 15.65 -39.85 -27.80
N SER A 663 14.67 -38.99 -28.15
CA SER A 663 13.82 -39.18 -29.35
C SER A 663 13.08 -37.89 -29.75
N VAL A 664 13.10 -37.57 -31.04
CA VAL A 664 12.62 -36.32 -31.70
C VAL A 664 12.23 -36.71 -33.15
N PRO A 665 11.28 -36.06 -33.88
CA PRO A 665 10.43 -34.90 -33.56
C PRO A 665 8.90 -35.15 -33.68
N ASN A 666 8.06 -34.20 -33.22
CA ASN A 666 7.18 -33.41 -34.12
C ASN A 666 6.27 -32.37 -33.41
N ASN A 667 6.71 -31.11 -33.43
CA ASN A 667 5.92 -29.89 -33.67
C ASN A 667 4.48 -29.77 -33.10
N THR A 668 4.36 -29.37 -31.83
CA THR A 668 3.31 -28.43 -31.37
C THR A 668 3.89 -27.42 -30.39
N ASP A 669 5.03 -26.83 -30.73
CA ASP A 669 5.80 -25.96 -29.84
C ASP A 669 6.39 -24.76 -30.61
N LEU A 670 5.62 -23.67 -30.65
CA LEU A 670 5.92 -22.45 -31.42
C LEU A 670 5.58 -21.16 -30.64
N THR A 671 5.32 -21.27 -29.33
CA THR A 671 4.98 -20.13 -28.46
C THR A 671 6.16 -19.76 -27.56
N ASP A 672 6.84 -20.75 -26.95
CA ASP A 672 8.05 -20.55 -26.12
C ASP A 672 9.21 -19.94 -26.91
N ALA A 673 9.25 -20.13 -28.24
CA ALA A 673 10.28 -19.58 -29.12
C ALA A 673 10.36 -18.04 -29.15
N ARG A 674 9.42 -17.32 -28.51
CA ARG A 674 9.47 -15.86 -28.31
C ARG A 674 9.92 -15.44 -26.91
N GLU A 675 9.93 -16.35 -25.93
CA GLU A 675 10.55 -16.08 -24.63
C GLU A 675 12.07 -16.29 -24.75
N ILE A 676 12.70 -15.39 -25.52
CA ILE A 676 14.15 -15.29 -25.68
C ILE A 676 14.70 -14.97 -24.30
N ASN A 677 15.13 -16.02 -23.58
CA ASN A 677 15.49 -15.99 -22.17
C ASN A 677 16.33 -14.74 -21.85
N TYR A 678 15.75 -13.80 -21.10
CA TYR A 678 16.35 -12.51 -20.81
C TYR A 678 17.71 -12.62 -20.09
N GLU A 679 17.95 -13.70 -19.34
CA GLU A 679 19.26 -13.98 -18.74
C GLU A 679 20.32 -14.36 -19.78
N TYR A 680 19.92 -15.13 -20.80
CA TYR A 680 20.79 -15.50 -21.92
C TYR A 680 21.05 -14.31 -22.84
N LEU A 681 20.02 -13.54 -23.20
CA LEU A 681 20.16 -12.30 -23.98
C LEU A 681 21.10 -11.31 -23.26
N LYS A 682 20.89 -11.09 -21.96
CA LYS A 682 21.76 -10.25 -21.11
C LYS A 682 23.21 -10.76 -21.12
N HIS A 683 23.43 -12.07 -21.00
CA HIS A 683 24.77 -12.65 -21.07
C HIS A 683 25.42 -12.48 -22.45
N VAL A 684 24.70 -12.75 -23.55
CA VAL A 684 25.26 -12.66 -24.90
C VAL A 684 25.56 -11.21 -25.28
N VAL A 685 24.68 -10.26 -24.97
CA VAL A 685 24.93 -8.83 -25.21
C VAL A 685 26.08 -8.31 -24.34
N LEU A 686 26.11 -8.63 -23.04
CA LEU A 686 27.21 -8.23 -22.16
C LEU A 686 28.55 -8.83 -22.62
N LYS A 687 28.56 -10.10 -23.05
CA LYS A 687 29.75 -10.76 -23.60
C LYS A 687 30.19 -10.12 -24.92
N PHE A 688 29.28 -9.86 -25.85
CA PHE A 688 29.56 -9.17 -27.11
C PHE A 688 30.23 -7.80 -26.86
N MET A 689 29.71 -7.03 -25.91
CA MET A 689 30.24 -5.71 -25.54
C MET A 689 31.57 -5.74 -24.75
N SER A 690 31.96 -6.89 -24.18
CA SER A 690 33.12 -7.01 -23.29
C SER A 690 34.25 -7.91 -23.80
N CYS A 691 34.03 -8.63 -24.91
CA CYS A 691 35.02 -9.52 -25.51
C CYS A 691 35.86 -8.81 -26.59
N ARG A 692 36.89 -9.48 -27.10
CA ARG A 692 37.77 -8.91 -28.14
C ARG A 692 37.03 -8.81 -29.47
N GLU A 693 37.39 -7.86 -30.34
CA GLU A 693 36.75 -7.68 -31.65
C GLU A 693 36.67 -8.98 -32.48
N SER A 694 37.71 -9.81 -32.47
CA SER A 694 37.71 -11.10 -33.17
C SER A 694 36.79 -12.16 -32.54
N GLU A 695 36.47 -12.04 -31.26
CA GLU A 695 35.52 -12.91 -30.54
C GLU A 695 34.09 -12.41 -30.76
N ALA A 696 33.88 -11.09 -30.67
CA ALA A 696 32.60 -10.42 -30.95
C ALA A 696 32.10 -10.70 -32.37
N PHE A 697 33.00 -10.80 -33.35
CA PHE A 697 32.66 -11.14 -34.74
C PHE A 697 31.93 -12.49 -34.88
N HIS A 698 32.32 -13.49 -34.08
CA HIS A 698 31.64 -14.79 -34.05
C HIS A 698 30.28 -14.73 -33.33
N LEU A 699 30.11 -13.76 -32.42
CA LEU A 699 28.87 -13.53 -31.68
C LEU A 699 27.84 -12.69 -32.47
N ILE A 700 28.22 -12.01 -33.57
CA ILE A 700 27.31 -11.20 -34.39
C ILE A 700 26.02 -11.94 -34.73
N LYS A 701 26.11 -13.19 -35.22
CA LYS A 701 24.93 -13.99 -35.58
C LYS A 701 24.05 -14.37 -34.39
N ALA A 702 24.64 -14.61 -33.22
CA ALA A 702 23.88 -14.88 -32.01
C ALA A 702 23.14 -13.61 -31.55
N VAL A 703 23.81 -12.46 -31.53
CA VAL A 703 23.20 -11.17 -31.18
C VAL A 703 22.09 -10.79 -32.19
N SER A 704 22.33 -10.97 -33.49
CA SER A 704 21.38 -10.73 -34.57
C SER A 704 20.07 -11.51 -34.38
N VAL A 705 20.17 -12.83 -34.16
CA VAL A 705 19.00 -13.69 -33.91
C VAL A 705 18.30 -13.36 -32.58
N LEU A 706 19.05 -13.09 -31.50
CA LEU A 706 18.48 -12.83 -30.18
C LEU A 706 17.84 -11.43 -30.05
N LEU A 707 18.25 -10.45 -30.87
CA LEU A 707 17.67 -9.11 -30.91
C LEU A 707 16.74 -8.88 -32.13
N ASN A 708 16.58 -9.88 -33.00
CA ASN A 708 15.81 -9.79 -34.25
C ASN A 708 16.27 -8.65 -35.17
N PHE A 709 17.59 -8.49 -35.35
CA PHE A 709 18.14 -7.51 -36.28
C PHE A 709 17.82 -7.86 -37.74
N SER A 710 17.63 -6.83 -38.56
CA SER A 710 17.58 -6.96 -40.02
C SER A 710 18.94 -7.40 -40.58
N GLN A 711 18.95 -7.92 -41.81
CA GLN A 711 20.20 -8.32 -42.48
C GLN A 711 21.11 -7.11 -42.71
N GLU A 712 20.53 -5.94 -42.90
CA GLU A 712 21.16 -4.62 -43.00
C GLU A 712 21.85 -4.22 -41.68
N GLU A 713 21.20 -4.41 -40.53
CA GLU A 713 21.77 -4.12 -39.20
C GLU A 713 22.87 -5.12 -38.81
N GLU A 714 22.69 -6.43 -39.12
CA GLU A 714 23.76 -7.42 -38.96
C GLU A 714 24.99 -7.03 -39.81
N ASN A 715 24.78 -6.61 -41.06
CA ASN A 715 25.85 -6.16 -41.95
C ASN A 715 26.51 -4.87 -41.43
N MET A 716 25.77 -3.89 -40.91
CA MET A 716 26.37 -2.67 -40.31
C MET A 716 27.24 -2.98 -39.10
N LEU A 717 26.83 -3.91 -38.22
CA LEU A 717 27.66 -4.37 -37.09
C LEU A 717 28.91 -5.08 -37.58
N LYS A 718 28.78 -5.90 -38.62
CA LYS A 718 29.87 -6.64 -39.25
C LYS A 718 30.90 -5.71 -39.91
N GLU A 719 30.47 -4.78 -40.75
CA GLU A 719 31.31 -3.72 -41.34
C GLU A 719 32.00 -2.88 -40.26
N THR A 720 31.31 -2.59 -39.14
CA THR A 720 31.89 -1.83 -38.02
C THR A 720 33.00 -2.60 -37.29
N LEU A 721 32.87 -3.92 -37.14
CA LEU A 721 33.92 -4.77 -36.58
C LEU A 721 35.08 -5.00 -37.57
N GLU A 722 34.78 -5.23 -38.85
CA GLU A 722 35.80 -5.37 -39.91
C GLU A 722 36.61 -4.07 -40.07
N TYR A 723 35.96 -2.90 -39.97
CA TYR A 723 36.64 -1.61 -39.86
C TYR A 723 37.54 -1.52 -38.62
N LYS A 724 37.06 -1.91 -37.43
CA LYS A 724 37.87 -1.91 -36.19
C LYS A 724 39.09 -2.83 -36.26
N MET A 725 39.01 -3.94 -37.00
CA MET A 725 40.11 -4.89 -37.18
C MET A 725 41.04 -4.53 -38.36
N SER A 726 40.66 -3.58 -39.22
CA SER A 726 41.41 -3.21 -40.43
C SER A 726 42.18 -1.90 -40.27
N TRP A 727 43.50 -1.96 -40.44
CA TRP A 727 44.39 -0.79 -40.38
C TRP A 727 44.15 0.25 -41.50
N PHE A 728 43.48 -0.15 -42.59
CA PHE A 728 43.27 0.67 -43.80
C PHE A 728 41.79 0.89 -44.16
N GLY A 729 40.86 0.56 -43.25
CA GLY A 729 39.43 0.76 -43.48
C GLY A 729 39.01 2.23 -43.47
N SER A 730 37.95 2.57 -44.20
CA SER A 730 37.16 3.79 -43.97
C SER A 730 35.98 3.45 -43.06
N LYS A 731 35.61 4.35 -42.13
CA LYS A 731 34.50 4.10 -41.20
C LYS A 731 33.18 3.95 -41.98
N PRO A 732 32.39 2.88 -41.77
CA PRO A 732 31.12 2.69 -42.47
C PRO A 732 30.15 3.84 -42.18
N ALA A 733 29.39 4.24 -43.20
CA ALA A 733 28.47 5.37 -43.14
C ALA A 733 27.08 4.90 -42.66
N PRO A 734 26.52 5.50 -41.58
CA PRO A 734 25.24 5.06 -41.02
C PRO A 734 24.09 5.39 -41.98
N LYS A 735 23.56 4.37 -42.66
CA LYS A 735 22.37 4.47 -43.52
C LYS A 735 21.07 4.38 -42.70
N GLY A 736 20.95 5.25 -41.70
CA GLY A 736 19.76 5.34 -40.85
C GLY A 736 20.06 5.89 -39.46
N SER A 737 19.25 6.87 -39.06
CA SER A 737 19.11 7.42 -37.69
C SER A 737 20.27 8.21 -37.05
N ILE A 738 19.88 9.39 -36.56
CA ILE A 738 20.37 10.18 -35.41
C ILE A 738 21.85 10.03 -34.99
N ARG A 739 22.60 11.12 -35.19
CA ARG A 739 23.98 11.31 -34.70
C ARG A 739 23.97 11.85 -33.25
N PRO A 740 24.52 11.14 -32.25
CA PRO A 740 24.72 11.70 -30.91
C PRO A 740 25.85 12.74 -30.93
N SER A 741 25.53 13.98 -30.56
CA SER A 741 26.45 15.13 -30.64
C SER A 741 27.40 15.21 -29.44
N ILE A 742 28.56 14.56 -29.53
CA ILE A 742 29.67 14.74 -28.58
C ILE A 742 30.99 14.96 -29.34
N SER A 743 31.88 15.77 -28.76
CA SER A 743 33.19 16.24 -29.26
C SER A 743 33.12 17.32 -30.35
N ASN A 744 33.71 18.47 -30.03
CA ASN A 744 33.78 19.67 -30.86
C ASN A 744 35.23 19.84 -31.37
N PRO A 745 35.50 19.88 -32.69
CA PRO A 745 36.84 20.15 -33.19
C PRO A 745 37.18 21.63 -32.95
N ARG A 746 38.34 21.92 -32.34
CA ARG A 746 38.87 23.28 -32.29
C ARG A 746 39.38 23.68 -33.68
N THR A 747 38.88 24.79 -34.21
CA THR A 747 39.59 25.60 -35.20
C THR A 747 40.11 26.89 -34.55
N PRO A 748 41.28 27.42 -34.97
CA PRO A 748 41.89 28.60 -34.37
C PRO A 748 41.14 29.87 -34.77
N TRP A 749 41.21 30.89 -33.91
CA TRP A 749 40.70 32.24 -34.19
C TRP A 749 41.83 33.15 -34.66
N SER A 750 41.45 34.16 -35.46
CA SER A 750 42.14 35.45 -35.57
C SER A 750 41.38 36.47 -34.73
#